data_AF-B0YC91-F1
#
_entry.id   AF-B0YC91-F1
#
_cell.length_a   1.000
_cell.length_b   1.000
_cell.length_c   1.000
_cell.angle_alpha   90.00
_cell.angle_beta   90.00
_cell.angle_gamma   90.00
#
_symmetry.space_group_name_H-M   'P 1'
#
loop_
_entity.id
_entity.type
_entity.pdbx_description
1 polymer ?
#
loop_
_entity_poly.entity_id
_entity_poly.type
_entity_poly.pdbx_seq_one_letter_code
_entity_poly.pdbx_strand_id
1 'polypeptide(L)'
;MLVANIGTAGMGLRSEKGGLCWNFWKIWKILSQLDRNTSSDSQTRRYPLSNNISAAQIHQDYQRRVRQAEREVAANEPADELEEEDEYEDNDGETAEQRKKRKRKEAATLAKIKQSKEFARRKARRTGKPDDDDDVIAREMMYQKSRPMPGQLENCELCNKRFTVTPYSKTGPNGGLLCAKCSKDVADDERKSKAKKRGPRSGRRQNQSNLLDGIVQQGALSLVEMCAKVNIFEQSFDMSCSRTDRIQKVADNHNDIEEFGDLPSRLLRRLSQIFSKRRILTSRTLNLFLRPELNFIDIYDAAKLETDDFHKIFASMPALNSVNLRFAGQIKDRVFEYVIDRDLQIRQLQLDAANLVSDTYWRRLFQKLGSQLESLKLSNLDFSFDDETVETLCRNCTALKRLKLKQCWKIGSDSLRTISTLPTLEHLSLDTIQDLEIEPLLQMVNTLGPNLHTLSLEGFHNADDRLLDLIHDKCRLLSKLRFSDNALCSDRGFVNLFTNWANPPLRFVDLSSTRDVDNANPDGPVEAIGLASHGFIALMNHSGSTLQKLNISSCRHISRAAFEEVFQEEKTYPFLQELDVSFHTVMDDFLIRKIFQSCPAIKKVVAFACFNVRDVQVPVGVALVGGLTAQHSIVIEGPASG
;
A
#
# COMPACT_ATOMS: atom_id res chain seq x y z
N MET A 1 -6.87 -41.67 -31.90
CA MET A 1 -7.76 -42.81 -31.61
C MET A 1 -8.34 -42.65 -30.21
N LEU A 2 -9.64 -42.83 -30.10
CA LEU A 2 -10.53 -42.83 -28.93
C LEU A 2 -10.88 -41.51 -28.22
N VAL A 3 -12.12 -41.14 -28.54
CA VAL A 3 -13.13 -40.31 -27.88
C VAL A 3 -13.63 -40.98 -26.58
N ALA A 4 -14.02 -40.20 -25.55
CA ALA A 4 -15.40 -40.20 -25.00
C ALA A 4 -15.58 -39.51 -23.62
N ASN A 5 -16.48 -38.52 -23.64
CA ASN A 5 -17.41 -38.01 -22.63
C ASN A 5 -17.70 -38.85 -21.37
N ILE A 6 -17.85 -38.15 -20.23
CA ILE A 6 -18.99 -38.33 -19.29
C ILE A 6 -19.45 -36.95 -18.79
N GLY A 7 -20.76 -36.70 -18.86
CA GLY A 7 -21.41 -35.43 -18.57
C GLY A 7 -21.95 -35.25 -17.14
N THR A 8 -22.27 -33.98 -16.87
CA THR A 8 -23.40 -33.41 -16.11
C THR A 8 -24.10 -34.24 -15.02
N ALA A 9 -24.08 -33.70 -13.78
CA ALA A 9 -25.26 -33.62 -12.91
C ALA A 9 -25.09 -32.45 -11.92
N GLY A 10 -26.09 -31.57 -11.86
CA GLY A 10 -26.11 -30.39 -11.00
C GLY A 10 -26.73 -30.65 -9.63
N MET A 11 -26.37 -29.81 -8.66
CA MET A 11 -27.15 -29.52 -7.46
C MET A 11 -26.79 -28.11 -7.00
N GLY A 12 -27.76 -27.19 -7.04
CA GLY A 12 -27.62 -25.83 -6.53
C GLY A 12 -27.86 -25.77 -5.02
N LEU A 13 -27.13 -24.90 -4.33
CA LEU A 13 -27.52 -24.32 -3.03
C LEU A 13 -26.86 -22.92 -2.86
N ARG A 14 -27.78 -21.94 -2.76
CA ARG A 14 -27.73 -20.57 -2.23
C ARG A 14 -26.42 -19.94 -1.70
N SER A 15 -26.14 -18.77 -2.27
CA SER A 15 -25.76 -17.48 -1.64
C SER A 15 -25.57 -17.44 -0.12
N GLU A 16 -24.35 -17.11 0.33
CA GLU A 16 -24.07 -16.03 1.30
C GLU A 16 -22.55 -15.82 1.49
N LYS A 17 -22.17 -14.54 1.67
CA LYS A 17 -20.84 -13.98 2.03
C LYS A 17 -19.90 -13.62 0.87
N GLY A 18 -19.81 -12.31 0.65
CA GLY A 18 -18.97 -11.67 -0.34
C GLY A 18 -17.49 -11.57 0.03
N GLY A 19 -16.71 -11.32 -1.02
CA GLY A 19 -15.72 -10.25 -1.03
C GLY A 19 -14.36 -10.53 -0.43
N LEU A 20 -13.59 -11.42 -1.03
CA LEU A 20 -12.12 -11.35 -1.04
C LEU A 20 -11.68 -10.94 -2.44
N CYS A 21 -11.44 -9.63 -2.61
CA CYS A 21 -10.95 -9.05 -3.85
C CYS A 21 -9.49 -9.47 -4.05
N TRP A 22 -9.28 -10.18 -5.16
CA TRP A 22 -8.02 -10.72 -5.62
C TRP A 22 -7.01 -9.60 -5.93
N ASN A 23 -5.78 -9.79 -5.42
CA ASN A 23 -4.55 -9.22 -5.99
C ASN A 23 -3.40 -10.22 -5.76
N PHE A 24 -3.67 -11.49 -6.08
CA PHE A 24 -2.73 -12.60 -5.94
C PHE A 24 -1.73 -12.66 -7.12
N TRP A 25 -2.01 -11.99 -8.24
CA TRP A 25 -1.26 -12.14 -9.49
C TRP A 25 0.09 -11.40 -9.54
N LYS A 26 0.21 -10.22 -8.91
CA LYS A 26 1.52 -9.54 -8.74
C LYS A 26 2.45 -10.27 -7.77
N ILE A 27 1.90 -11.03 -6.82
CA ILE A 27 2.67 -11.86 -5.89
C ILE A 27 3.11 -13.16 -6.57
N TRP A 28 2.32 -13.68 -7.54
CA TRP A 28 2.68 -14.88 -8.29
C TRP A 28 3.76 -14.65 -9.37
N LYS A 29 3.80 -13.46 -10.02
CA LYS A 29 4.93 -13.09 -10.92
C LYS A 29 6.27 -12.94 -10.19
N ILE A 30 6.23 -12.74 -8.85
CA ILE A 30 7.40 -12.73 -7.95
C ILE A 30 7.77 -14.16 -7.46
N LEU A 31 6.84 -15.12 -7.51
CA LEU A 31 7.09 -16.50 -7.05
C LEU A 31 7.42 -17.50 -8.17
N SER A 32 7.29 -17.13 -9.45
CA SER A 32 7.48 -18.08 -10.56
C SER A 32 8.77 -17.94 -11.37
N GLN A 33 9.73 -17.09 -10.98
CA GLN A 33 11.03 -16.96 -11.67
C GLN A 33 12.23 -17.60 -10.96
N LEU A 34 12.11 -18.12 -9.74
CA LEU A 34 13.21 -18.85 -9.08
C LEU A 34 12.69 -19.97 -8.16
N ASP A 35 12.27 -21.08 -8.75
CA ASP A 35 12.67 -22.41 -8.24
C ASP A 35 12.39 -23.50 -9.29
N ARG A 36 13.44 -24.02 -9.94
CA ARG A 36 13.41 -25.30 -10.68
C ARG A 36 14.82 -25.90 -10.82
N ASN A 37 15.06 -27.00 -10.06
CA ASN A 37 15.89 -28.20 -10.31
C ASN A 37 17.41 -28.03 -10.61
N THR A 38 18.38 -28.75 -10.01
CA THR A 38 18.43 -30.19 -9.62
C THR A 38 19.67 -30.54 -8.77
N SER A 39 19.52 -31.57 -7.92
CA SER A 39 20.48 -32.64 -7.52
C SER A 39 21.78 -32.37 -6.71
N SER A 40 21.85 -33.07 -5.58
CA SER A 40 23.01 -33.71 -4.91
C SER A 40 24.38 -33.00 -4.92
N ASP A 41 24.89 -32.56 -3.78
CA ASP A 41 25.66 -33.40 -2.85
C ASP A 41 26.02 -32.60 -1.57
N SER A 42 26.51 -33.34 -0.59
CA SER A 42 26.72 -33.08 0.83
C SER A 42 27.56 -31.86 1.28
N GLN A 43 27.12 -31.36 2.45
CA GLN A 43 27.92 -30.85 3.58
C GLN A 43 28.47 -29.41 3.64
N THR A 44 27.99 -28.73 4.69
CA THR A 44 28.58 -27.64 5.50
C THR A 44 28.40 -26.17 5.06
N ARG A 45 27.40 -25.48 5.65
CA ARG A 45 27.59 -24.43 6.70
C ARG A 45 26.28 -23.71 7.10
N ARG A 46 25.87 -24.00 8.35
CA ARG A 46 25.19 -23.20 9.40
C ARG A 46 24.27 -22.01 9.04
N TYR A 47 22.97 -22.18 9.32
CA TYR A 47 22.01 -21.12 9.69
C TYR A 47 21.63 -21.22 11.18
N PRO A 48 21.36 -20.11 11.90
CA PRO A 48 20.97 -20.13 13.31
C PRO A 48 19.51 -20.58 13.51
N LEU A 49 19.32 -21.32 14.60
CA LEU A 49 18.13 -22.09 15.01
C LEU A 49 16.87 -21.24 15.22
N SER A 50 15.77 -21.65 14.57
CA SER A 50 14.42 -21.44 15.08
C SER A 50 14.15 -22.46 16.20
N ASN A 51 13.87 -21.99 17.41
CA ASN A 51 13.54 -22.87 18.54
C ASN A 51 12.25 -23.66 18.27
N ASN A 52 12.37 -24.97 18.14
CA ASN A 52 11.28 -25.95 18.13
C ASN A 52 10.53 -25.95 19.46
N ILE A 53 9.42 -25.23 19.56
CA ILE A 53 8.52 -25.31 20.72
C ILE A 53 7.41 -26.32 20.40
N SER A 54 7.46 -27.49 21.04
CA SER A 54 6.44 -28.53 20.90
C SER A 54 5.26 -28.30 21.87
N ALA A 55 4.02 -28.36 21.36
CA ALA A 55 2.81 -28.29 22.17
C ALA A 55 2.73 -29.41 23.23
N ALA A 56 3.34 -30.57 22.96
CA ALA A 56 3.43 -31.67 23.91
C ALA A 56 4.34 -31.35 25.10
N GLN A 57 5.44 -30.61 24.86
CA GLN A 57 6.36 -30.15 25.92
C GLN A 57 5.68 -29.14 26.85
N ILE A 58 4.90 -28.21 26.30
CA ILE A 58 4.14 -27.24 27.10
C ILE A 58 3.11 -27.94 28.00
N HIS A 59 2.43 -28.97 27.48
CA HIS A 59 1.45 -29.73 28.27
C HIS A 59 2.11 -30.55 29.38
N GLN A 60 3.24 -31.19 29.11
CA GLN A 60 4.00 -31.94 30.11
C GLN A 60 4.59 -31.03 31.20
N ASP A 61 5.11 -29.86 30.84
CA ASP A 61 5.62 -28.89 31.81
C ASP A 61 4.52 -28.27 32.68
N TYR A 62 3.31 -28.13 32.15
CA TYR A 62 2.15 -27.71 32.94
C TYR A 62 1.76 -28.78 33.97
N GLN A 63 1.61 -30.04 33.55
CA GLN A 63 1.29 -31.14 34.47
C GLN A 63 2.38 -31.38 35.52
N ARG A 64 3.64 -31.09 35.20
CA ARG A 64 4.76 -31.19 36.14
C ARG A 64 4.69 -30.09 37.20
N ARG A 65 4.33 -28.85 36.83
CA ARG A 65 4.12 -27.73 37.77
C ARG A 65 2.93 -27.97 38.71
N VAL A 66 1.84 -28.55 38.21
CA VAL A 66 0.67 -28.90 39.04
C VAL A 66 1.04 -29.95 40.10
N ARG A 67 1.70 -31.05 39.71
CA ARG A 67 2.15 -32.09 40.66
C ARG A 67 3.20 -31.58 41.66
N GLN A 68 4.02 -30.62 41.26
CA GLN A 68 5.00 -30.02 42.16
C GLN A 68 4.32 -29.11 43.20
N ALA A 69 3.30 -28.36 42.79
CA ALA A 69 2.48 -27.57 43.72
C ALA A 69 1.68 -28.45 44.69
N GLU A 70 1.10 -29.56 44.22
CA GLU A 70 0.39 -30.53 45.07
C GLU A 70 1.32 -31.19 46.11
N ARG A 71 2.58 -31.47 45.73
CA ARG A 71 3.60 -32.00 46.65
C ARG A 71 4.12 -30.96 47.64
N GLU A 72 4.21 -29.70 47.24
CA GLU A 72 4.60 -28.59 48.14
C GLU A 72 3.48 -28.24 49.14
N VAL A 73 2.21 -28.48 48.79
CA VAL A 73 1.07 -28.37 49.71
C VAL A 73 1.03 -29.55 50.71
N ALA A 74 1.30 -30.77 50.25
CA ALA A 74 1.34 -31.96 51.12
C ALA A 74 2.58 -32.04 52.05
N ALA A 75 3.66 -31.32 51.73
CA ALA A 75 4.89 -31.31 52.52
C ALA A 75 4.95 -30.20 53.60
N ASN A 76 3.91 -29.36 53.69
CA ASN A 76 3.84 -28.21 54.59
C ASN A 76 2.54 -28.19 55.43
N GLU A 77 1.95 -29.36 55.72
CA GLU A 77 0.95 -29.48 56.81
C GLU A 77 1.66 -29.58 58.16
N PRO A 78 1.68 -28.53 59.01
CA PRO A 78 1.83 -28.72 60.44
C PRO A 78 0.50 -29.20 61.02
N ALA A 79 0.59 -30.19 61.91
CA ALA A 79 -0.51 -30.65 62.75
C ALA A 79 -1.07 -29.48 63.58
N ASP A 80 -2.40 -29.36 63.59
CA ASP A 80 -3.13 -28.49 64.51
C ASP A 80 -2.84 -28.89 65.97
N GLU A 81 -2.00 -28.12 66.66
CA GLU A 81 -2.16 -27.87 68.09
C GLU A 81 -2.92 -26.54 68.22
N LEU A 82 -4.14 -26.65 68.74
CA LEU A 82 -5.06 -25.56 69.04
C LEU A 82 -4.46 -24.69 70.15
N GLU A 83 -3.90 -23.54 69.76
CA GLU A 83 -3.81 -22.37 70.65
C GLU A 83 -4.61 -21.23 70.00
N GLU A 84 -5.73 -20.90 70.63
CA GLU A 84 -6.55 -19.72 70.34
C GLU A 84 -5.67 -18.46 70.41
N GLU A 85 -5.52 -17.73 69.28
CA GLU A 85 -5.07 -16.34 69.32
C GLU A 85 -6.10 -15.45 68.64
N ASP A 86 -6.68 -14.59 69.47
CA ASP A 86 -7.84 -13.73 69.30
C ASP A 86 -7.81 -12.82 68.06
N GLU A 87 -9.01 -12.56 67.54
CA GLU A 87 -9.31 -11.56 66.51
C GLU A 87 -8.78 -10.17 66.90
N TYR A 88 -8.23 -9.47 65.91
CA TYR A 88 -7.87 -8.06 66.01
C TYR A 88 -9.13 -7.20 65.93
N GLU A 89 -9.87 -7.07 67.03
CA GLU A 89 -10.81 -5.95 67.19
C GLU A 89 -10.04 -4.70 67.63
N ASP A 90 -10.24 -3.61 66.89
CA ASP A 90 -9.75 -2.28 67.24
C ASP A 90 -10.66 -1.73 68.36
N ASN A 91 -10.29 -1.99 69.62
CA ASN A 91 -11.00 -1.46 70.79
C ASN A 91 -10.20 -0.30 71.42
N ASP A 92 -10.81 0.88 71.46
CA ASP A 92 -10.20 2.17 71.81
C ASP A 92 -9.98 2.36 73.33
N GLY A 93 -9.48 1.32 74.02
CA GLY A 93 -9.43 1.26 75.49
C GLY A 93 -8.33 0.38 76.13
N GLU A 94 -7.15 0.23 75.51
CA GLU A 94 -6.08 -0.64 76.04
C GLU A 94 -5.21 0.01 77.15
N THR A 95 -4.80 -0.79 78.15
CA THR A 95 -3.81 -0.41 79.16
C THR A 95 -2.37 -0.44 78.64
N ALA A 96 -1.47 0.36 79.23
CA ALA A 96 -0.09 0.54 78.75
C ALA A 96 0.76 -0.77 78.69
N GLU A 97 0.42 -1.75 79.51
CA GLU A 97 1.14 -3.04 79.59
C GLU A 97 0.74 -4.01 78.46
N GLN A 98 -0.55 -4.06 78.13
CA GLN A 98 -1.08 -4.80 76.98
C GLN A 98 -0.51 -4.27 75.67
N ARG A 99 -0.41 -2.94 75.54
CA ARG A 99 0.17 -2.27 74.37
C ARG A 99 1.65 -2.60 74.15
N LYS A 100 2.43 -2.79 75.22
CA LYS A 100 3.84 -3.25 75.13
C LYS A 100 3.95 -4.71 74.71
N LYS A 101 3.05 -5.58 75.18
CA LYS A 101 3.01 -7.00 74.80
C LYS A 101 2.64 -7.18 73.32
N ARG A 102 1.64 -6.43 72.83
CA ARG A 102 1.22 -6.41 71.41
C ARG A 102 2.35 -5.94 70.49
N LYS A 103 3.01 -4.83 70.81
CA LYS A 103 4.16 -4.33 70.01
C LYS A 103 5.34 -5.32 69.96
N ARG A 104 5.58 -6.10 71.03
CA ARG A 104 6.60 -7.16 71.01
C ARG A 104 6.23 -8.34 70.11
N LYS A 105 4.96 -8.77 70.12
CA LYS A 105 4.48 -9.84 69.24
C LYS A 105 4.49 -9.44 67.76
N GLU A 106 4.10 -8.20 67.46
CA GLU A 106 4.13 -7.62 66.10
C GLU A 106 5.56 -7.49 65.57
N ALA A 107 6.50 -7.04 66.41
CA ALA A 107 7.92 -6.96 66.03
C ALA A 107 8.53 -8.35 65.77
N ALA A 108 8.17 -9.37 66.56
CA ALA A 108 8.65 -10.73 66.38
C ALA A 108 8.11 -11.39 65.09
N THR A 109 6.86 -11.12 64.72
CA THR A 109 6.25 -11.61 63.48
C THR A 109 6.83 -10.92 62.25
N LEU A 110 7.05 -9.60 62.30
CA LEU A 110 7.74 -8.87 61.23
C LEU A 110 9.18 -9.36 61.01
N ALA A 111 9.92 -9.65 62.09
CA ALA A 111 11.26 -10.21 61.99
C ALA A 111 11.28 -11.59 61.31
N LYS A 112 10.31 -12.46 61.62
CA LYS A 112 10.15 -13.76 60.93
C LYS A 112 9.84 -13.59 59.44
N ILE A 113 9.00 -12.63 59.06
CA ILE A 113 8.64 -12.37 57.66
C ILE A 113 9.86 -11.88 56.86
N LYS A 114 10.67 -10.99 57.44
CA LYS A 114 11.91 -10.50 56.81
C LYS A 114 12.94 -11.60 56.52
N GLN A 115 12.93 -12.68 57.29
CA GLN A 115 13.82 -13.83 57.07
C GLN A 115 13.30 -14.82 56.01
N SER A 116 12.11 -14.61 55.45
CA SER A 116 11.53 -15.52 54.45
C SER A 116 12.15 -15.35 53.05
N LYS A 117 12.24 -16.46 52.30
CA LYS A 117 12.71 -16.43 50.90
C LYS A 117 11.83 -15.56 49.98
N GLU A 118 10.55 -15.40 50.31
CA GLU A 118 9.63 -14.58 49.53
C GLU A 118 9.87 -13.08 49.75
N PHE A 119 10.19 -12.66 50.98
CA PHE A 119 10.57 -11.29 51.29
C PHE A 119 11.83 -10.88 50.51
N ALA A 120 12.86 -11.73 50.50
CA ALA A 120 14.09 -11.50 49.72
C ALA A 120 13.83 -11.32 48.21
N ARG A 121 12.89 -12.10 47.64
CA ARG A 121 12.48 -11.96 46.23
C ARG A 121 11.75 -10.63 45.95
N ARG A 122 10.89 -10.16 46.86
CA ARG A 122 10.19 -8.88 46.70
C ARG A 122 11.13 -7.68 46.87
N LYS A 123 12.06 -7.75 47.82
CA LYS A 123 13.11 -6.72 48.00
C LYS A 123 13.99 -6.59 46.74
N ALA A 124 14.42 -7.71 46.15
CA ALA A 124 15.27 -7.70 44.95
C ALA A 124 14.65 -7.00 43.72
N ARG A 125 13.30 -6.95 43.62
CA ARG A 125 12.59 -6.30 42.52
C ARG A 125 12.47 -4.78 42.65
N ARG A 126 12.78 -4.20 43.81
CA ARG A 126 12.58 -2.77 44.14
C ARG A 126 13.90 -2.04 44.43
N THR A 127 14.94 -2.30 43.62
CA THR A 127 16.30 -1.76 43.85
C THR A 127 16.36 -0.23 43.70
N GLY A 128 16.85 0.48 44.72
CA GLY A 128 17.21 1.91 44.63
C GLY A 128 16.72 2.89 45.72
N LYS A 129 16.20 2.44 46.87
CA LYS A 129 15.69 3.30 47.97
C LYS A 129 16.12 2.82 49.37
N PRO A 130 16.15 3.68 50.41
CA PRO A 130 16.74 3.39 51.73
C PRO A 130 15.98 2.33 52.56
N ASP A 131 16.63 1.80 53.61
CA ASP A 131 16.24 0.60 54.39
C ASP A 131 14.88 0.67 55.14
N ASP A 132 14.23 1.84 55.24
CA ASP A 132 12.92 1.99 55.90
C ASP A 132 11.74 1.32 55.14
N ASP A 133 11.94 0.91 53.87
CA ASP A 133 10.93 0.20 53.07
C ASP A 133 10.73 -1.27 53.49
N ASP A 134 11.67 -1.86 54.24
CA ASP A 134 11.63 -3.28 54.60
C ASP A 134 10.51 -3.62 55.60
N ASP A 135 10.23 -2.73 56.55
CA ASP A 135 9.12 -2.91 57.51
C ASP A 135 7.75 -2.76 56.83
N VAL A 136 7.66 -1.91 55.81
CA VAL A 136 6.43 -1.70 55.03
C VAL A 136 6.12 -2.95 54.22
N ILE A 137 7.12 -3.53 53.56
CA ILE A 137 6.95 -4.78 52.79
C ILE A 137 6.58 -5.95 53.72
N ALA A 138 7.17 -6.02 54.91
CA ALA A 138 6.88 -7.07 55.88
C ALA A 138 5.45 -6.95 56.45
N ARG A 139 4.97 -5.74 56.75
CA ARG A 139 3.55 -5.52 57.15
C ARG A 139 2.59 -5.87 56.03
N GLU A 140 2.88 -5.46 54.79
CA GLU A 140 2.05 -5.76 53.62
C GLU A 140 1.93 -7.28 53.37
N MET A 141 2.98 -8.04 53.65
CA MET A 141 2.96 -9.51 53.61
C MET A 141 2.16 -10.15 54.76
N MET A 142 2.17 -9.54 55.95
CA MET A 142 1.37 -9.99 57.10
C MET A 142 -0.12 -9.89 56.80
N TYR A 143 -0.58 -8.75 56.26
CA TYR A 143 -1.98 -8.52 55.87
C TYR A 143 -2.43 -9.34 54.64
N GLN A 144 -1.50 -9.84 53.81
CA GLN A 144 -1.85 -10.73 52.70
C GLN A 144 -2.13 -12.17 53.15
N LYS A 145 -1.47 -12.63 54.23
CA LYS A 145 -1.71 -13.96 54.82
C LYS A 145 -3.05 -14.08 55.54
N SER A 146 -3.68 -12.96 55.92
CA SER A 146 -4.97 -12.93 56.60
C SER A 146 -6.20 -12.93 55.66
N ARG A 147 -6.02 -13.21 54.36
CA ARG A 147 -7.16 -13.33 53.43
C ARG A 147 -7.77 -14.74 53.51
N PRO A 148 -9.10 -14.88 53.59
CA PRO A 148 -9.74 -16.19 53.66
C PRO A 148 -9.43 -17.03 52.42
N MET A 149 -9.10 -18.31 52.65
CA MET A 149 -8.65 -19.23 51.62
C MET A 149 -9.79 -19.57 50.63
N PRO A 150 -9.51 -19.72 49.31
CA PRO A 150 -10.52 -20.11 48.34
C PRO A 150 -11.22 -21.42 48.73
N GLY A 151 -12.55 -21.41 48.79
CA GLY A 151 -13.38 -22.54 49.24
C GLY A 151 -14.29 -22.24 50.44
N GLN A 152 -14.04 -21.16 51.18
CA GLN A 152 -14.89 -20.70 52.29
C GLN A 152 -16.12 -19.91 51.81
N LEU A 153 -17.18 -19.85 52.62
CA LEU A 153 -18.40 -19.11 52.33
C LEU A 153 -18.34 -17.71 52.96
N GLU A 154 -18.55 -16.66 52.17
CA GLU A 154 -18.52 -15.26 52.61
C GLU A 154 -19.71 -14.48 52.04
N ASN A 155 -20.05 -13.34 52.63
CA ASN A 155 -21.16 -12.50 52.18
C ASN A 155 -20.68 -11.42 51.21
N CYS A 156 -21.38 -11.26 50.09
CA CYS A 156 -21.04 -10.26 49.08
C CYS A 156 -21.21 -8.83 49.62
N GLU A 157 -20.19 -7.99 49.55
CA GLU A 157 -20.24 -6.59 50.04
C GLU A 157 -21.45 -5.80 49.49
N LEU A 158 -21.78 -5.98 48.20
CA LEU A 158 -22.81 -5.17 47.53
C LEU A 158 -24.24 -5.71 47.68
N CYS A 159 -24.41 -7.01 47.86
CA CYS A 159 -25.76 -7.61 47.88
C CYS A 159 -26.02 -8.52 49.08
N ASN A 160 -25.05 -8.64 50.00
CA ASN A 160 -25.03 -9.49 51.19
C ASN A 160 -25.39 -10.96 50.95
N LYS A 161 -25.37 -11.42 49.69
CA LYS A 161 -25.62 -12.82 49.37
C LYS A 161 -24.39 -13.65 49.76
N ARG A 162 -24.62 -14.70 50.53
CA ARG A 162 -23.60 -15.70 50.88
C ARG A 162 -23.18 -16.48 49.64
N PHE A 163 -21.88 -16.53 49.36
CA PHE A 163 -21.30 -17.18 48.19
C PHE A 163 -19.97 -17.83 48.54
N THR A 164 -19.53 -18.81 47.74
CA THR A 164 -18.22 -19.45 47.92
C THR A 164 -17.15 -18.56 47.33
N VAL A 165 -16.16 -18.19 48.15
CA VAL A 165 -14.99 -17.44 47.72
C VAL A 165 -14.18 -18.32 46.78
N THR A 166 -13.99 -17.85 45.57
CA THR A 166 -13.15 -18.50 44.56
C THR A 166 -11.91 -17.65 44.30
N PRO A 167 -10.86 -18.17 43.65
CA PRO A 167 -9.70 -17.36 43.26
C PRO A 167 -10.04 -16.17 42.35
N TYR A 168 -11.25 -16.15 41.78
CA TYR A 168 -11.74 -15.11 40.87
C TYR A 168 -12.69 -14.10 41.53
N SER A 169 -12.96 -14.24 42.83
CA SER A 169 -13.78 -13.29 43.59
C SER A 169 -13.05 -11.96 43.71
N LYS A 170 -13.67 -10.88 43.24
CA LYS A 170 -13.08 -9.54 43.27
C LYS A 170 -13.41 -8.82 44.57
N THR A 171 -12.61 -7.82 44.90
CA THR A 171 -12.85 -6.94 46.05
C THR A 171 -13.72 -5.76 45.64
N GLY A 172 -14.69 -5.41 46.49
CA GLY A 172 -15.54 -4.24 46.35
C GLY A 172 -14.87 -2.95 46.85
N PRO A 173 -15.55 -1.81 46.71
CA PRO A 173 -14.98 -0.49 46.99
C PRO A 173 -14.50 -0.32 48.43
N ASN A 174 -15.09 -1.00 49.41
CA ASN A 174 -14.72 -0.88 50.82
C ASN A 174 -13.86 -2.06 51.32
N GLY A 175 -13.33 -2.89 50.41
CA GLY A 175 -12.40 -3.96 50.77
C GLY A 175 -13.04 -5.33 51.02
N GLY A 176 -14.37 -5.46 50.93
CA GLY A 176 -15.08 -6.74 51.07
C GLY A 176 -15.10 -7.55 49.79
N LEU A 177 -15.42 -8.85 49.86
CA LEU A 177 -15.45 -9.73 48.67
C LEU A 177 -16.79 -9.66 47.94
N LEU A 178 -16.75 -9.76 46.61
CA LEU A 178 -17.91 -9.71 45.73
C LEU A 178 -18.24 -11.09 45.16
N CYS A 179 -19.53 -11.42 45.10
CA CYS A 179 -19.99 -12.59 44.37
C CYS A 179 -19.74 -12.43 42.86
N ALA A 180 -19.84 -13.53 42.11
CA ALA A 180 -19.55 -13.55 40.67
C ALA A 180 -20.41 -12.56 39.86
N LYS A 181 -21.67 -12.32 40.26
CA LYS A 181 -22.58 -11.40 39.58
C LYS A 181 -22.16 -9.94 39.79
N CYS A 182 -22.01 -9.52 41.04
CA CYS A 182 -21.57 -8.17 41.39
C CYS A 182 -20.15 -7.86 40.86
N SER A 183 -19.25 -8.85 40.86
CA SER A 183 -17.91 -8.72 40.26
C SER A 183 -17.94 -8.44 38.75
N LYS A 184 -18.97 -8.93 38.06
CA LYS A 184 -19.16 -8.73 36.62
C LYS A 184 -19.79 -7.37 36.34
N ASP A 185 -20.78 -6.98 37.15
CA ASP A 185 -21.45 -5.69 37.01
C ASP A 185 -20.46 -4.52 37.23
N VAL A 186 -19.61 -4.59 38.25
CA VAL A 186 -18.53 -3.61 38.49
C VAL A 186 -17.52 -3.60 37.33
N ALA A 187 -17.21 -4.75 36.73
CA ALA A 187 -16.29 -4.82 35.59
C ALA A 187 -16.88 -4.20 34.31
N ASP A 188 -18.19 -4.33 34.11
CA ASP A 188 -18.87 -3.75 32.95
C ASP A 188 -19.02 -2.23 33.09
N ASP A 189 -19.20 -1.71 34.31
CA ASP A 189 -19.20 -0.26 34.59
C ASP A 189 -17.78 0.37 34.49
N GLU A 190 -16.73 -0.35 34.90
CA GLU A 190 -15.33 0.07 34.65
C GLU A 190 -14.97 0.07 33.15
N ARG A 191 -15.55 -0.84 32.36
CA ARG A 191 -15.34 -0.89 30.90
C ARG A 191 -16.04 0.25 30.17
N LYS A 192 -17.22 0.69 30.65
CA LYS A 192 -17.92 1.85 30.08
C LYS A 192 -17.21 3.17 30.41
N SER A 193 -16.60 3.29 31.59
CA SER A 193 -15.88 4.50 32.02
C SER A 193 -14.45 4.63 31.46
N LYS A 194 -13.82 3.53 31.01
CA LYS A 194 -12.49 3.55 30.37
C LYS A 194 -12.55 3.15 28.88
N ALA A 195 -13.20 3.96 28.06
CA ALA A 195 -12.95 3.93 26.62
C ALA A 195 -11.50 4.35 26.34
N LYS A 196 -10.61 3.38 26.07
CA LYS A 196 -9.22 3.65 25.67
C LYS A 196 -9.21 4.50 24.40
N LYS A 197 -8.86 5.79 24.52
CA LYS A 197 -8.38 6.60 23.39
C LYS A 197 -7.10 5.94 22.85
N ARG A 198 -7.24 5.10 21.82
CA ARG A 198 -6.11 4.70 21.01
C ARG A 198 -5.62 5.95 20.28
N GLY A 199 -4.42 6.44 20.60
CA GLY A 199 -3.77 7.47 19.80
C GLY A 199 -3.73 7.06 18.32
N PRO A 200 -3.67 8.02 17.37
CA PRO A 200 -3.92 7.76 15.96
C PRO A 200 -2.80 6.89 15.36
N ARG A 201 -2.99 5.57 15.38
CA ARG A 201 -2.23 4.62 14.53
C ARG A 201 -2.37 4.93 13.03
N SER A 202 -3.34 5.77 12.66
CA SER A 202 -3.62 6.26 11.30
C SER A 202 -2.53 7.18 10.73
N GLY A 203 -1.86 8.00 11.57
CA GLY A 203 -0.95 9.04 11.08
C GLY A 203 0.25 8.51 10.30
N ARG A 204 0.90 7.44 10.78
CA ARG A 204 2.08 6.86 10.10
C ARG A 204 1.74 6.29 8.73
N ARG A 205 0.62 5.57 8.62
CA ARG A 205 0.18 4.99 7.34
C ARG A 205 -0.24 6.09 6.36
N GLN A 206 -0.95 7.11 6.83
CA GLN A 206 -1.35 8.24 5.99
C GLN A 206 -0.14 9.04 5.51
N ASN A 207 0.84 9.30 6.37
CA ASN A 207 2.06 10.01 5.99
C ASN A 207 2.88 9.25 4.95
N GLN A 208 3.00 7.92 5.09
CA GLN A 208 3.66 7.09 4.08
C GLN A 208 2.87 7.01 2.77
N SER A 209 1.53 6.97 2.83
CA SER A 209 0.70 7.07 1.62
C SER A 209 0.88 8.41 0.92
N ASN A 210 0.90 9.51 1.66
CA ASN A 210 1.14 10.85 1.12
C ASN A 210 2.52 10.93 0.46
N LEU A 211 3.55 10.41 1.12
CA LEU A 211 4.91 10.35 0.57
C LEU A 211 4.97 9.55 -0.76
N LEU A 212 4.29 8.41 -0.85
CA LEU A 212 4.18 7.62 -2.09
C LEU A 212 3.48 8.40 -3.21
N ASP A 213 2.48 9.20 -2.85
CA ASP A 213 1.78 10.12 -3.76
C ASP A 213 2.61 11.37 -4.12
N GLY A 214 3.84 11.52 -3.58
CA GLY A 214 4.69 12.70 -3.78
C GLY A 214 4.27 13.92 -2.96
N ILE A 215 3.42 13.72 -1.94
CA ILE A 215 2.91 14.76 -1.04
C ILE A 215 3.76 14.76 0.23
N VAL A 216 4.65 15.75 0.35
CA VAL A 216 5.47 15.98 1.55
C VAL A 216 4.84 17.11 2.35
N GLN A 217 4.35 16.83 3.56
CA GLN A 217 3.73 17.83 4.44
C GLN A 217 4.78 18.41 5.41
N GLN A 218 4.86 19.74 5.53
CA GLN A 218 5.70 20.45 6.49
C GLN A 218 4.88 21.01 7.66
N GLY A 219 5.42 20.96 8.88
CA GLY A 219 5.00 21.78 10.03
C GLY A 219 3.57 21.57 10.54
N ALA A 220 3.18 22.40 11.52
CA ALA A 220 1.76 22.62 11.79
C ALA A 220 1.13 23.20 10.52
N LEU A 221 0.05 22.57 10.10
CA LEU A 221 -0.76 23.00 8.96
C LEU A 221 -0.96 24.53 9.06
N SER A 222 -0.79 25.28 7.97
CA SER A 222 -1.25 26.68 7.93
C SER A 222 -2.69 26.76 8.43
N LEU A 223 -3.17 27.90 8.93
CA LEU A 223 -4.58 28.03 9.38
C LEU A 223 -5.57 27.52 8.30
N VAL A 224 -5.20 27.68 7.02
CA VAL A 224 -5.90 27.15 5.84
C VAL A 224 -5.84 25.62 5.74
N GLU A 225 -4.72 25.00 6.07
CA GLU A 225 -4.54 23.54 6.10
C GLU A 225 -5.04 22.90 7.41
N MET A 226 -5.11 23.64 8.53
CA MET A 226 -5.69 23.19 9.81
C MET A 226 -7.20 23.07 9.69
N CYS A 227 -7.85 24.04 9.05
CA CYS A 227 -9.26 23.92 8.63
C CYS A 227 -9.48 22.66 7.79
N ALA A 228 -8.49 22.22 6.99
CA ALA A 228 -8.56 21.04 6.13
C ALA A 228 -8.41 19.67 6.83
N LYS A 229 -8.13 19.61 8.14
CA LYS A 229 -7.91 18.34 8.88
C LYS A 229 -8.61 18.23 10.23
N VAL A 230 -9.20 19.30 10.76
CA VAL A 230 -9.79 19.27 12.10
C VAL A 230 -11.32 19.28 12.03
N ASN A 231 -11.91 18.23 12.61
CA ASN A 231 -13.31 18.17 13.02
C ASN A 231 -13.65 19.39 13.86
N ILE A 232 -14.72 20.10 13.50
CA ILE A 232 -15.53 20.78 14.51
C ILE A 232 -16.99 20.38 14.27
N PHE A 233 -17.53 19.75 15.30
CA PHE A 233 -18.96 19.58 15.55
C PHE A 233 -19.54 20.95 15.89
N GLU A 234 -20.77 21.15 15.43
CA GLU A 234 -21.74 22.19 15.80
C GLU A 234 -21.63 23.60 15.21
N GLN A 235 -22.66 23.84 14.39
CA GLN A 235 -23.50 25.02 14.25
C GLN A 235 -22.87 26.35 13.81
N SER A 236 -23.64 27.02 12.94
CA SER A 236 -23.50 28.39 12.44
C SER A 236 -22.54 28.56 11.26
N PHE A 237 -23.13 28.56 10.05
CA PHE A 237 -22.96 29.62 9.05
C PHE A 237 -21.66 30.44 9.17
N ASP A 238 -20.57 30.03 8.51
CA ASP A 238 -19.51 30.99 8.17
C ASP A 238 -18.71 30.64 6.89
N MET A 239 -18.41 31.69 6.14
CA MET A 239 -18.01 31.76 4.75
C MET A 239 -16.48 31.76 4.58
N SER A 240 -15.76 30.97 5.39
CA SER A 240 -14.27 30.97 5.45
C SER A 240 -13.60 29.62 5.16
N CYS A 241 -14.34 28.61 4.71
CA CYS A 241 -13.78 27.29 4.38
C CYS A 241 -13.22 27.23 2.93
N SER A 242 -11.91 26.99 2.78
CA SER A 242 -11.25 26.87 1.46
C SER A 242 -11.74 25.63 0.67
N ARG A 243 -11.75 25.72 -0.67
CA ARG A 243 -12.40 24.76 -1.60
C ARG A 243 -12.02 23.28 -1.39
N THR A 244 -10.81 22.99 -0.91
CA THR A 244 -10.29 21.62 -0.78
C THR A 244 -10.77 20.92 0.50
N ASP A 245 -11.05 21.67 1.57
CA ASP A 245 -11.56 21.14 2.84
C ASP A 245 -13.01 20.64 2.71
N ARG A 246 -13.83 21.34 1.93
CA ARG A 246 -15.20 20.89 1.62
C ARG A 246 -15.22 19.57 0.85
N ILE A 247 -14.32 19.40 -0.11
CA ILE A 247 -14.22 18.19 -0.95
C ILE A 247 -13.92 16.95 -0.11
N GLN A 248 -13.09 17.11 0.94
CA GLN A 248 -12.74 15.98 1.79
C GLN A 248 -13.89 15.59 2.72
N LYS A 249 -14.53 16.56 3.36
CA LYS A 249 -15.75 16.39 4.17
C LYS A 249 -16.91 15.79 3.37
N VAL A 250 -17.05 16.20 2.10
CA VAL A 250 -18.02 15.62 1.16
C VAL A 250 -17.83 14.12 0.97
N ALA A 251 -16.59 13.66 0.86
CA ALA A 251 -16.31 12.23 0.74
C ALA A 251 -16.52 11.47 2.07
N ASP A 252 -16.32 12.12 3.22
CA ASP A 252 -16.58 11.54 4.54
C ASP A 252 -18.09 11.37 4.81
N ASN A 253 -18.92 12.33 4.37
CA ASN A 253 -20.37 12.33 4.53
C ASN A 253 -21.14 11.96 3.25
N HIS A 254 -20.54 11.17 2.36
CA HIS A 254 -21.10 10.86 1.03
C HIS A 254 -22.52 10.24 1.05
N ASN A 255 -22.93 9.63 2.16
CA ASN A 255 -24.28 9.07 2.31
C ASN A 255 -25.35 10.13 2.63
N ASP A 256 -24.96 11.33 3.03
CA ASP A 256 -25.86 12.41 3.42
C ASP A 256 -25.97 13.49 2.33
N ILE A 257 -25.30 13.26 1.19
CA ILE A 257 -25.26 14.18 0.06
C ILE A 257 -26.19 13.67 -1.02
N GLU A 258 -27.19 14.49 -1.35
CA GLU A 258 -28.14 14.23 -2.44
C GLU A 258 -27.62 14.73 -3.78
N GLU A 259 -26.97 15.90 -3.79
CA GLU A 259 -26.42 16.52 -4.99
C GLU A 259 -25.20 17.41 -4.66
N PHE A 260 -24.30 17.58 -5.62
CA PHE A 260 -23.17 18.52 -5.50
C PHE A 260 -23.49 19.95 -5.96
N GLY A 261 -24.62 20.15 -6.66
CA GLY A 261 -24.92 21.38 -7.39
C GLY A 261 -23.89 21.70 -8.49
N ASP A 262 -23.85 22.97 -8.89
CA ASP A 262 -22.97 23.46 -9.95
C ASP A 262 -21.50 23.50 -9.53
N LEU A 263 -20.82 22.37 -9.75
CA LEU A 263 -19.37 22.25 -9.58
C LEU A 263 -18.61 22.39 -10.91
N PRO A 264 -17.50 23.16 -10.92
CA PRO A 264 -16.55 23.17 -12.03
C PRO A 264 -16.01 21.77 -12.34
N SER A 265 -15.82 21.49 -13.64
CA SER A 265 -15.34 20.19 -14.15
C SER A 265 -14.07 19.69 -13.46
N ARG A 266 -13.10 20.58 -13.20
CA ARG A 266 -11.85 20.23 -12.49
C ARG A 266 -12.10 19.66 -11.09
N LEU A 267 -13.06 20.21 -10.35
CA LEU A 267 -13.39 19.75 -9.00
C LEU A 267 -14.17 18.44 -9.05
N LEU A 268 -15.08 18.28 -10.02
CA LEU A 268 -15.84 17.04 -10.20
C LEU A 268 -14.89 15.84 -10.48
N ARG A 269 -13.88 16.05 -11.33
CA ARG A 269 -12.84 15.05 -11.59
C ARG A 269 -12.06 14.69 -10.33
N ARG A 270 -11.72 15.70 -9.51
CA ARG A 270 -11.01 15.47 -8.24
C ARG A 270 -11.86 14.71 -7.23
N LEU A 271 -13.15 15.04 -7.12
CA LEU A 271 -14.11 14.30 -6.29
C LEU A 271 -14.20 12.84 -6.72
N SER A 272 -14.32 12.58 -8.03
CA SER A 272 -14.31 11.21 -8.55
C SER A 272 -13.03 10.47 -8.16
N GLN A 273 -11.85 11.09 -8.31
CA GLN A 273 -10.57 10.48 -7.86
C GLN A 273 -10.59 10.13 -6.37
N ILE A 274 -11.12 11.02 -5.52
CA ILE A 274 -11.19 10.79 -4.07
C ILE A 274 -12.18 9.67 -3.75
N PHE A 275 -13.36 9.67 -4.37
CA PHE A 275 -14.38 8.65 -4.18
C PHE A 275 -13.86 7.28 -4.62
N SER A 276 -13.18 7.20 -5.77
CA SER A 276 -12.53 5.99 -6.26
C SER A 276 -11.38 5.55 -5.34
N LYS A 277 -10.49 6.45 -4.92
CA LYS A 277 -9.36 6.13 -4.02
C LYS A 277 -9.85 5.58 -2.68
N ARG A 278 -10.98 6.09 -2.17
CA ARG A 278 -11.63 5.62 -0.94
C ARG A 278 -12.56 4.42 -1.16
N ARG A 279 -12.73 3.98 -2.41
CA ARG A 279 -13.63 2.89 -2.82
C ARG A 279 -15.08 3.11 -2.34
N ILE A 280 -15.56 4.34 -2.40
CA ILE A 280 -16.93 4.75 -2.01
C ILE A 280 -17.82 5.10 -3.21
N LEU A 281 -17.34 4.85 -4.44
CA LEU A 281 -18.18 4.95 -5.63
C LEU A 281 -19.08 3.72 -5.74
N THR A 282 -20.39 3.90 -5.63
CA THR A 282 -21.45 2.87 -5.65
C THR A 282 -22.58 3.35 -6.57
N SER A 283 -23.56 2.49 -6.85
CA SER A 283 -24.77 2.86 -7.61
C SER A 283 -25.44 4.15 -7.07
N ARG A 284 -25.47 4.33 -5.74
CA ARG A 284 -26.00 5.55 -5.11
C ARG A 284 -25.12 6.77 -5.38
N THR A 285 -23.83 6.70 -5.05
CA THR A 285 -22.93 7.86 -5.15
C THR A 285 -22.56 8.20 -6.59
N LEU A 286 -22.75 7.27 -7.55
CA LEU A 286 -22.65 7.53 -8.98
C LEU A 286 -23.57 8.67 -9.42
N ASN A 287 -24.79 8.75 -8.86
CA ASN A 287 -25.77 9.77 -9.23
C ASN A 287 -25.27 11.20 -9.03
N LEU A 288 -24.34 11.41 -8.08
CA LEU A 288 -23.72 12.72 -7.82
C LEU A 288 -22.87 13.22 -9.01
N PHE A 289 -22.47 12.31 -9.91
CA PHE A 289 -21.63 12.59 -11.06
C PHE A 289 -22.40 12.60 -12.38
N LEU A 290 -23.66 12.17 -12.40
CA LEU A 290 -24.47 12.11 -13.62
C LEU A 290 -25.09 13.48 -13.89
N ARG A 291 -24.72 14.11 -15.00
CA ARG A 291 -25.23 15.42 -15.41
C ARG A 291 -25.48 15.45 -16.92
N PRO A 292 -26.72 15.70 -17.39
CA PRO A 292 -27.05 15.64 -18.81
C PRO A 292 -26.23 16.59 -19.70
N GLU A 293 -25.82 17.74 -19.16
CA GLU A 293 -25.11 18.80 -19.87
C GLU A 293 -23.60 18.53 -19.97
N LEU A 294 -23.06 17.61 -19.16
CA LEU A 294 -21.65 17.30 -19.18
C LEU A 294 -21.32 16.35 -20.34
N ASN A 295 -20.25 16.70 -21.05
CA ASN A 295 -19.73 15.89 -22.13
C ASN A 295 -18.68 14.86 -21.69
N PHE A 296 -18.37 14.78 -20.40
CA PHE A 296 -17.40 13.83 -19.89
C PHE A 296 -17.87 13.10 -18.63
N ILE A 297 -17.39 11.88 -18.46
CA ILE A 297 -17.48 11.16 -17.19
C ILE A 297 -16.15 10.46 -16.90
N ASP A 298 -15.61 10.73 -15.72
CA ASP A 298 -14.36 10.15 -15.22
C ASP A 298 -14.67 9.36 -13.96
N ILE A 299 -14.54 8.03 -14.01
CA ILE A 299 -14.67 7.10 -12.87
C ILE A 299 -13.38 6.26 -12.79
N TYR A 300 -12.61 6.41 -11.71
CA TYR A 300 -11.28 5.78 -11.59
C TYR A 300 -11.29 4.41 -10.89
N ASP A 301 -12.41 4.03 -10.27
CA ASP A 301 -12.66 2.72 -9.67
C ASP A 301 -14.17 2.46 -9.70
N ALA A 302 -14.61 1.71 -10.71
CA ALA A 302 -15.99 1.27 -10.93
C ALA A 302 -16.23 -0.15 -10.38
N ALA A 303 -15.34 -0.71 -9.56
CA ALA A 303 -15.42 -2.12 -9.16
C ALA A 303 -16.67 -2.48 -8.33
N LYS A 304 -17.41 -1.47 -7.84
CA LYS A 304 -18.68 -1.61 -7.10
C LYS A 304 -19.92 -1.22 -7.92
N LEU A 305 -19.74 -0.90 -9.21
CA LEU A 305 -20.85 -0.59 -10.12
C LEU A 305 -21.29 -1.85 -10.85
N GLU A 306 -22.59 -1.95 -11.09
CA GLU A 306 -23.21 -3.06 -11.81
C GLU A 306 -23.59 -2.66 -13.24
N THR A 307 -24.00 -3.63 -14.06
CA THR A 307 -24.31 -3.39 -15.48
C THR A 307 -25.38 -2.29 -15.69
N ASP A 308 -26.38 -2.18 -14.81
CA ASP A 308 -27.41 -1.14 -14.88
C ASP A 308 -26.88 0.26 -14.55
N ASP A 309 -25.86 0.36 -13.72
CA ASP A 309 -25.20 1.63 -13.43
C ASP A 309 -24.49 2.19 -14.68
N PHE A 310 -23.84 1.31 -15.44
CA PHE A 310 -23.23 1.70 -16.71
C PHE A 310 -24.27 2.10 -17.74
N HIS A 311 -25.37 1.36 -17.86
CA HIS A 311 -26.48 1.75 -18.71
C HIS A 311 -27.05 3.12 -18.29
N LYS A 312 -27.19 3.36 -16.98
CA LYS A 312 -27.67 4.64 -16.44
C LYS A 312 -26.76 5.81 -16.82
N ILE A 313 -25.44 5.63 -16.83
CA ILE A 313 -24.49 6.67 -17.28
C ILE A 313 -24.83 7.13 -18.69
N PHE A 314 -24.90 6.20 -19.64
CA PHE A 314 -25.15 6.52 -21.05
C PHE A 314 -26.57 7.02 -21.30
N ALA A 315 -27.55 6.56 -20.52
CA ALA A 315 -28.93 7.05 -20.62
C ALA A 315 -29.13 8.45 -20.05
N SER A 316 -28.38 8.81 -18.99
CA SER A 316 -28.56 10.09 -18.29
C SER A 316 -27.69 11.21 -18.87
N MET A 317 -26.67 10.87 -19.68
CA MET A 317 -25.68 11.81 -20.19
C MET A 317 -25.57 11.72 -21.73
N PRO A 318 -26.57 12.23 -22.48
CA PRO A 318 -26.60 12.11 -23.94
C PRO A 318 -25.51 12.92 -24.67
N ALA A 319 -24.94 13.95 -24.01
CA ALA A 319 -23.89 14.80 -24.57
C ALA A 319 -22.46 14.22 -24.43
N LEU A 320 -22.31 12.98 -23.94
CA LEU A 320 -21.00 12.36 -23.67
C LEU A 320 -20.13 12.26 -24.93
N ASN A 321 -18.94 12.85 -24.86
CA ASN A 321 -17.86 12.71 -25.83
C ASN A 321 -16.62 12.03 -25.23
N SER A 322 -16.44 12.06 -23.91
CA SER A 322 -15.25 11.55 -23.22
C SER A 322 -15.63 10.67 -22.04
N VAL A 323 -15.33 9.39 -22.15
CA VAL A 323 -15.74 8.36 -21.18
C VAL A 323 -14.50 7.67 -20.64
N ASN A 324 -14.30 7.72 -19.33
CA ASN A 324 -13.23 7.01 -18.64
C ASN A 324 -13.83 6.23 -17.47
N LEU A 325 -13.94 4.90 -17.64
CA LEU A 325 -14.48 4.00 -16.62
C LEU A 325 -13.44 2.92 -16.33
N ARG A 326 -12.80 3.00 -15.16
CA ARG A 326 -11.76 2.05 -14.77
C ARG A 326 -12.28 0.96 -13.84
N PHE A 327 -11.65 -0.21 -13.83
CA PHE A 327 -12.16 -1.39 -13.13
C PHE A 327 -13.64 -1.69 -13.45
N ALA A 328 -14.03 -1.51 -14.71
CA ALA A 328 -15.39 -1.63 -15.21
C ALA A 328 -15.75 -3.10 -15.50
N GLY A 329 -15.49 -4.00 -14.56
CA GLY A 329 -15.66 -5.45 -14.74
C GLY A 329 -17.09 -5.91 -15.04
N GLN A 330 -18.09 -5.09 -14.70
CA GLN A 330 -19.51 -5.39 -14.94
C GLN A 330 -20.10 -4.71 -16.18
N ILE A 331 -19.28 -4.08 -17.04
CA ILE A 331 -19.75 -3.58 -18.34
C ILE A 331 -19.90 -4.77 -19.30
N LYS A 332 -21.09 -4.91 -19.89
CA LYS A 332 -21.49 -6.04 -20.75
C LYS A 332 -22.00 -5.53 -22.09
N ASP A 333 -22.14 -6.43 -23.05
CA ASP A 333 -22.67 -6.18 -24.40
C ASP A 333 -23.91 -5.29 -24.44
N ARG A 334 -24.91 -5.53 -23.59
CA ARG A 334 -26.15 -4.73 -23.52
C ARG A 334 -25.93 -3.22 -23.30
N VAL A 335 -24.83 -2.85 -22.65
CA VAL A 335 -24.48 -1.44 -22.42
C VAL A 335 -24.04 -0.81 -23.73
N PHE A 336 -23.23 -1.52 -24.53
CA PHE A 336 -22.82 -1.03 -25.84
C PHE A 336 -23.90 -1.16 -26.90
N GLU A 337 -24.81 -2.12 -26.78
CA GLU A 337 -26.05 -2.13 -27.56
C GLU A 337 -26.78 -0.79 -27.41
N TYR A 338 -26.99 -0.34 -26.17
CA TYR A 338 -27.60 0.95 -25.90
C TYR A 338 -26.82 2.13 -26.47
N VAL A 339 -25.48 2.15 -26.30
CA VAL A 339 -24.62 3.21 -26.84
C VAL A 339 -24.73 3.31 -28.37
N ILE A 340 -24.78 2.16 -29.05
CA ILE A 340 -24.91 2.07 -30.50
C ILE A 340 -26.30 2.55 -30.95
N ASP A 341 -27.36 2.09 -30.27
CA ASP A 341 -28.75 2.42 -30.60
C ASP A 341 -29.10 3.89 -30.37
N ARG A 342 -28.40 4.54 -29.43
CA ARG A 342 -28.56 5.98 -29.14
C ARG A 342 -27.61 6.89 -29.90
N ASP A 343 -26.75 6.34 -30.75
CA ASP A 343 -25.83 7.09 -31.61
C ASP A 343 -24.96 8.12 -30.86
N LEU A 344 -24.46 7.72 -29.68
CA LEU A 344 -23.68 8.64 -28.84
C LEU A 344 -22.38 9.06 -29.52
N GLN A 345 -22.07 10.35 -29.43
CA GLN A 345 -20.94 10.99 -30.10
C GLN A 345 -19.62 10.86 -29.32
N ILE A 346 -19.31 9.65 -28.85
CA ILE A 346 -18.10 9.34 -28.09
C ILE A 346 -16.86 9.48 -28.98
N ARG A 347 -15.97 10.41 -28.61
CA ARG A 347 -14.67 10.66 -29.26
C ARG A 347 -13.49 10.08 -28.48
N GLN A 348 -13.64 9.95 -27.16
CA GLN A 348 -12.61 9.43 -26.28
C GLN A 348 -13.19 8.33 -25.39
N LEU A 349 -12.67 7.12 -25.53
CA LEU A 349 -13.09 5.97 -24.74
C LEU A 349 -11.90 5.39 -23.99
N GLN A 350 -11.99 5.38 -22.67
CA GLN A 350 -11.05 4.71 -21.78
C GLN A 350 -11.79 3.70 -20.91
N LEU A 351 -11.44 2.43 -21.08
CA LEU A 351 -12.00 1.32 -20.31
C LEU A 351 -10.91 0.43 -19.75
N ASP A 352 -11.13 -0.07 -18.56
CA ASP A 352 -10.22 -0.97 -17.86
C ASP A 352 -11.00 -2.15 -17.30
N ALA A 353 -10.48 -3.36 -17.46
CA ALA A 353 -11.09 -4.61 -17.03
C ALA A 353 -12.48 -4.90 -17.65
N ALA A 354 -12.78 -4.40 -18.85
CA ALA A 354 -14.05 -4.60 -19.57
C ALA A 354 -14.16 -5.99 -20.24
N ASN A 355 -13.86 -7.05 -19.49
CA ASN A 355 -13.74 -8.42 -20.00
C ASN A 355 -15.07 -9.09 -20.39
N LEU A 356 -16.21 -8.56 -19.94
CA LEU A 356 -17.54 -9.10 -20.26
C LEU A 356 -18.14 -8.49 -21.54
N VAL A 357 -17.38 -7.66 -22.25
CA VAL A 357 -17.72 -7.22 -23.60
C VAL A 357 -17.10 -8.20 -24.61
N SER A 358 -17.93 -8.76 -25.47
CA SER A 358 -17.51 -9.70 -26.50
C SER A 358 -16.84 -8.99 -27.69
N ASP A 359 -16.01 -9.74 -28.42
CA ASP A 359 -15.35 -9.26 -29.64
C ASP A 359 -16.36 -8.76 -30.68
N THR A 360 -17.54 -9.40 -30.77
CA THR A 360 -18.61 -8.98 -31.69
C THR A 360 -19.12 -7.58 -31.36
N TYR A 361 -19.30 -7.25 -30.07
CA TYR A 361 -19.76 -5.93 -29.65
C TYR A 361 -18.68 -4.87 -29.75
N TRP A 362 -17.41 -5.19 -29.50
CA TRP A 362 -16.30 -4.28 -29.80
C TRP A 362 -16.27 -3.88 -31.27
N ARG A 363 -16.38 -4.86 -32.17
CA ARG A 363 -16.40 -4.63 -33.62
C ARG A 363 -17.59 -3.78 -34.04
N ARG A 364 -18.80 -4.08 -33.55
CA ARG A 364 -20.00 -3.26 -33.80
C ARG A 364 -19.83 -1.83 -33.29
N LEU A 365 -19.25 -1.67 -32.10
CA LEU A 365 -18.96 -0.37 -31.51
C LEU A 365 -18.01 0.44 -32.39
N PHE A 366 -16.93 -0.14 -32.90
CA PHE A 366 -15.99 0.57 -33.77
C PHE A 366 -16.54 0.87 -35.16
N GLN A 367 -17.41 0.01 -35.70
CA GLN A 367 -18.15 0.32 -36.93
C GLN A 367 -19.07 1.53 -36.74
N LYS A 368 -19.68 1.66 -35.55
CA LYS A 368 -20.58 2.78 -35.22
C LYS A 368 -19.84 4.07 -34.87
N LEU A 369 -18.81 4.00 -34.03
CA LEU A 369 -18.01 5.15 -33.59
C LEU A 369 -16.90 5.55 -34.59
N GLY A 370 -16.74 4.82 -35.69
CA GLY A 370 -15.58 4.84 -36.58
C GLY A 370 -14.90 6.20 -36.76
N SER A 371 -15.46 7.06 -37.60
CA SER A 371 -14.83 8.31 -38.01
C SER A 371 -14.71 9.38 -36.91
N GLN A 372 -15.40 9.23 -35.78
CA GLN A 372 -15.38 10.20 -34.67
C GLN A 372 -14.42 9.81 -33.54
N LEU A 373 -13.97 8.55 -33.46
CA LEU A 373 -13.15 8.08 -32.35
C LEU A 373 -11.71 8.59 -32.49
N GLU A 374 -11.32 9.52 -31.62
CA GLU A 374 -10.00 10.17 -31.62
C GLU A 374 -9.03 9.53 -30.61
N SER A 375 -9.54 8.93 -29.53
CA SER A 375 -8.71 8.31 -28.50
C SER A 375 -9.35 7.04 -27.93
N LEU A 376 -8.63 5.92 -28.03
CA LEU A 376 -9.00 4.65 -27.41
C LEU A 376 -7.92 4.22 -26.42
N LYS A 377 -8.33 3.92 -25.19
CA LYS A 377 -7.44 3.40 -24.13
C LYS A 377 -8.09 2.20 -23.46
N LEU A 378 -7.56 1.02 -23.74
CA LEU A 378 -8.02 -0.23 -23.15
C LEU A 378 -6.92 -0.80 -22.27
N SER A 379 -7.31 -1.32 -21.10
CA SER A 379 -6.39 -2.05 -20.23
C SER A 379 -7.02 -3.26 -19.53
N ASN A 380 -6.17 -4.26 -19.23
CA ASN A 380 -6.53 -5.47 -18.49
C ASN A 380 -7.69 -6.24 -19.15
N LEU A 381 -7.54 -6.53 -20.45
CA LEU A 381 -8.48 -7.34 -21.23
C LEU A 381 -7.89 -8.74 -21.44
N ASP A 382 -8.38 -9.71 -20.71
CA ASP A 382 -7.83 -11.06 -20.61
C ASP A 382 -8.51 -12.02 -21.60
N PHE A 383 -9.79 -11.82 -21.90
CA PHE A 383 -10.61 -12.78 -22.67
C PHE A 383 -11.28 -12.20 -23.93
N SER A 384 -11.13 -10.91 -24.19
CA SER A 384 -11.65 -10.23 -25.39
C SER A 384 -10.60 -9.29 -25.98
N PHE A 385 -10.95 -8.68 -27.10
CA PHE A 385 -10.14 -7.78 -27.89
C PHE A 385 -9.01 -8.48 -28.66
N ASP A 386 -9.39 -9.34 -29.61
CA ASP A 386 -8.47 -10.08 -30.48
C ASP A 386 -7.95 -9.32 -31.71
N ASP A 387 -7.04 -9.94 -32.46
CA ASP A 387 -6.44 -9.37 -33.68
C ASP A 387 -7.48 -8.91 -34.71
N GLU A 388 -8.53 -9.69 -34.95
CA GLU A 388 -9.60 -9.31 -35.89
C GLU A 388 -10.42 -8.11 -35.37
N THR A 389 -10.55 -7.97 -34.05
CA THR A 389 -11.15 -6.79 -33.43
C THR A 389 -10.28 -5.55 -33.60
N VAL A 390 -8.96 -5.68 -33.45
CA VAL A 390 -7.99 -4.61 -33.76
C VAL A 390 -8.01 -4.26 -35.23
N GLU A 391 -8.15 -5.25 -36.11
CA GLU A 391 -8.29 -5.04 -37.55
C GLU A 391 -9.53 -4.20 -37.86
N THR A 392 -10.67 -4.58 -37.27
CA THR A 392 -11.92 -3.83 -37.41
C THR A 392 -11.81 -2.42 -36.83
N LEU A 393 -11.13 -2.24 -35.70
CA LEU A 393 -10.81 -0.93 -35.14
C LEU A 393 -10.06 -0.07 -36.16
N CYS A 394 -8.94 -0.55 -36.69
CA CYS A 394 -8.09 0.25 -37.58
C CYS A 394 -8.77 0.57 -38.91
N ARG A 395 -9.59 -0.36 -39.42
CA ARG A 395 -10.36 -0.17 -40.67
C ARG A 395 -11.42 0.92 -40.56
N ASN A 396 -12.09 1.04 -39.40
CA ASN A 396 -13.21 1.97 -39.22
C ASN A 396 -12.80 3.28 -38.52
N CYS A 397 -11.83 3.24 -37.60
CA CYS A 397 -11.45 4.38 -36.76
C CYS A 397 -10.21 5.12 -37.29
N THR A 398 -10.32 5.71 -38.48
CA THR A 398 -9.19 6.36 -39.16
C THR A 398 -8.81 7.74 -38.60
N ALA A 399 -9.67 8.33 -37.77
CA ALA A 399 -9.42 9.59 -37.05
C ALA A 399 -8.65 9.40 -35.72
N LEU A 400 -8.22 8.17 -35.42
CA LEU A 400 -7.62 7.83 -34.13
C LEU A 400 -6.22 8.46 -33.98
N LYS A 401 -6.11 9.43 -33.08
CA LYS A 401 -4.84 10.09 -32.71
C LYS A 401 -4.12 9.40 -31.57
N ARG A 402 -4.84 8.68 -30.71
CA ARG A 402 -4.29 8.01 -29.54
C ARG A 402 -4.82 6.59 -29.40
N LEU A 403 -3.90 5.63 -29.41
CA LEU A 403 -4.18 4.22 -29.12
C LEU A 403 -3.34 3.77 -27.94
N LYS A 404 -4.00 3.25 -26.92
CA LYS A 404 -3.34 2.60 -25.79
C LYS A 404 -3.96 1.25 -25.53
N LEU A 405 -3.18 0.19 -25.70
CA LEU A 405 -3.57 -1.19 -25.41
C LEU A 405 -2.59 -1.72 -24.37
N LYS A 406 -3.08 -1.98 -23.15
CA LYS A 406 -2.22 -2.43 -22.05
C LYS A 406 -2.71 -3.70 -21.42
N GLN A 407 -1.86 -4.71 -21.32
CA GLN A 407 -2.24 -5.98 -20.71
C GLN A 407 -3.53 -6.51 -21.39
N CYS A 408 -3.57 -6.45 -22.72
CA CYS A 408 -4.61 -7.08 -23.54
C CYS A 408 -4.03 -8.41 -24.03
N TRP A 409 -4.64 -9.54 -23.68
CA TRP A 409 -4.01 -10.85 -23.83
C TRP A 409 -4.18 -11.46 -25.22
N LYS A 410 -5.23 -11.08 -25.94
CA LYS A 410 -5.55 -11.63 -27.28
C LYS A 410 -4.95 -10.83 -28.45
N ILE A 411 -4.10 -9.83 -28.19
CA ILE A 411 -3.42 -9.06 -29.26
C ILE A 411 -2.11 -9.74 -29.66
N GLY A 412 -1.96 -10.06 -30.94
CA GLY A 412 -0.80 -10.72 -31.55
C GLY A 412 -0.02 -9.82 -32.50
N SER A 413 0.86 -10.45 -33.29
CA SER A 413 1.68 -9.79 -34.31
C SER A 413 0.84 -9.14 -35.42
N ASP A 414 -0.33 -9.71 -35.76
CA ASP A 414 -1.23 -9.16 -36.77
C ASP A 414 -1.87 -7.85 -36.35
N SER A 415 -2.14 -7.67 -35.04
CA SER A 415 -2.50 -6.36 -34.48
C SER A 415 -1.43 -5.30 -34.77
N LEU A 416 -0.14 -5.63 -34.64
CA LEU A 416 0.94 -4.66 -34.89
C LEU A 416 0.96 -4.22 -36.35
N ARG A 417 0.83 -5.17 -37.29
CA ARG A 417 0.73 -4.88 -38.73
C ARG A 417 -0.45 -3.97 -39.02
N THR A 418 -1.59 -4.26 -38.42
CA THR A 418 -2.81 -3.49 -38.70
C THR A 418 -2.77 -2.10 -38.06
N ILE A 419 -2.24 -1.96 -36.85
CA ILE A 419 -2.05 -0.65 -36.18
C ILE A 419 -1.16 0.27 -37.03
N SER A 420 -0.16 -0.28 -37.74
CA SER A 420 0.71 0.49 -38.64
C SER A 420 -0.02 1.22 -39.77
N THR A 421 -1.27 0.85 -40.06
CA THR A 421 -2.09 1.45 -41.12
C THR A 421 -2.82 2.72 -40.68
N LEU A 422 -2.76 3.10 -39.40
CA LEU A 422 -3.45 4.28 -38.87
C LEU A 422 -2.68 5.57 -39.21
N PRO A 423 -3.20 6.42 -40.12
CA PRO A 423 -2.41 7.52 -40.68
C PRO A 423 -2.26 8.71 -39.73
N THR A 424 -3.19 8.89 -38.80
CA THR A 424 -3.29 10.06 -37.91
C THR A 424 -2.75 9.80 -36.50
N LEU A 425 -2.12 8.64 -36.27
CA LEU A 425 -1.73 8.23 -34.94
C LEU A 425 -0.54 9.05 -34.44
N GLU A 426 -0.77 9.83 -33.37
CA GLU A 426 0.22 10.68 -32.71
C GLU A 426 0.75 10.05 -31.42
N HIS A 427 -0.03 9.16 -30.80
CA HIS A 427 0.29 8.59 -29.50
C HIS A 427 -0.02 7.11 -29.43
N LEU A 428 1.03 6.29 -29.39
CA LEU A 428 0.93 4.85 -29.28
C LEU A 428 1.45 4.37 -27.91
N SER A 429 0.72 3.47 -27.27
CA SER A 429 1.15 2.81 -26.05
C SER A 429 0.73 1.35 -26.05
N LEU A 430 1.70 0.46 -26.15
CA LEU A 430 1.53 -0.99 -26.14
C LEU A 430 2.25 -1.57 -24.93
N ASP A 431 1.58 -2.49 -24.24
CA ASP A 431 2.12 -3.24 -23.11
C ASP A 431 1.65 -4.68 -23.28
N THR A 432 2.57 -5.52 -23.77
CA THR A 432 2.29 -6.90 -24.17
C THR A 432 2.67 -7.86 -23.05
N ILE A 433 1.92 -8.95 -22.95
CA ILE A 433 2.21 -10.04 -22.00
C ILE A 433 2.91 -11.20 -22.70
N GLN A 434 2.64 -11.35 -24.00
CA GLN A 434 3.20 -12.39 -24.84
C GLN A 434 4.32 -11.85 -25.74
N ASP A 435 5.18 -12.77 -26.12
CA ASP A 435 6.29 -12.60 -27.05
C ASP A 435 5.74 -12.38 -28.46
N LEU A 436 5.86 -11.15 -28.95
CA LEU A 436 5.49 -10.79 -30.31
C LEU A 436 6.70 -10.84 -31.24
N GLU A 437 6.44 -11.05 -32.53
CA GLU A 437 7.48 -11.00 -33.54
C GLU A 437 8.08 -9.60 -33.66
N ILE A 438 9.40 -9.53 -33.87
CA ILE A 438 10.11 -8.26 -34.00
C ILE A 438 9.82 -7.55 -35.33
N GLU A 439 9.70 -8.27 -36.45
CA GLU A 439 9.53 -7.64 -37.77
C GLU A 439 8.24 -6.80 -37.90
N PRO A 440 7.05 -7.25 -37.45
CA PRO A 440 5.86 -6.40 -37.37
C PRO A 440 6.05 -5.14 -36.51
N LEU A 441 6.77 -5.24 -35.40
CA LEU A 441 7.08 -4.12 -34.53
C LEU A 441 7.96 -3.08 -35.24
N LEU A 442 9.02 -3.53 -35.90
CA LEU A 442 9.92 -2.67 -36.67
C LEU A 442 9.17 -1.99 -37.83
N GLN A 443 8.35 -2.73 -38.56
CA GLN A 443 7.51 -2.17 -39.63
C GLN A 443 6.56 -1.09 -39.09
N MET A 444 5.92 -1.34 -37.96
CA MET A 444 5.00 -0.39 -37.33
C MET A 444 5.73 0.90 -36.91
N VAL A 445 6.89 0.81 -36.26
CA VAL A 445 7.67 2.00 -35.87
C VAL A 445 8.21 2.73 -37.09
N ASN A 446 8.63 2.01 -38.14
CA ASN A 446 9.08 2.63 -39.38
C ASN A 446 8.00 3.48 -40.05
N THR A 447 6.75 3.00 -40.06
CA THR A 447 5.62 3.69 -40.70
C THR A 447 5.06 4.81 -39.84
N LEU A 448 4.83 4.57 -38.55
CA LEU A 448 4.18 5.53 -37.65
C LEU A 448 5.15 6.56 -37.05
N GLY A 449 6.43 6.17 -36.90
CA GLY A 449 7.47 6.95 -36.23
C GLY A 449 7.51 8.44 -36.56
N PRO A 450 7.41 8.87 -37.83
CA PRO A 450 7.47 10.29 -38.21
C PRO A 450 6.38 11.16 -37.58
N ASN A 451 5.21 10.60 -37.25
CA ASN A 451 4.07 11.34 -36.71
C ASN A 451 3.92 11.21 -35.18
N LEU A 452 4.69 10.32 -34.54
CA LEU A 452 4.51 10.02 -33.12
C LEU A 452 5.09 11.13 -32.23
N HIS A 453 4.24 11.65 -31.35
CA HIS A 453 4.59 12.47 -30.19
C HIS A 453 4.80 11.64 -28.92
N THR A 454 4.25 10.42 -28.88
CA THR A 454 4.46 9.47 -27.78
C THR A 454 4.60 8.06 -28.32
N LEU A 455 5.69 7.41 -27.94
CA LEU A 455 5.92 6.00 -28.14
C LEU A 455 6.14 5.35 -26.77
N SER A 456 5.33 4.36 -26.44
CA SER A 456 5.45 3.59 -25.20
C SER A 456 5.34 2.12 -25.52
N LEU A 457 6.44 1.39 -25.39
CA LEU A 457 6.55 -0.03 -25.66
C LEU A 457 6.99 -0.70 -24.35
N GLU A 458 6.12 -1.54 -23.78
CA GLU A 458 6.37 -2.27 -22.53
C GLU A 458 6.18 -3.77 -22.82
N GLY A 459 7.05 -4.64 -22.28
CA GLY A 459 6.93 -6.09 -22.45
C GLY A 459 7.49 -6.67 -23.76
N PHE A 460 8.14 -5.84 -24.59
CA PHE A 460 8.82 -6.26 -25.83
C PHE A 460 10.26 -6.76 -25.53
N HIS A 461 10.38 -7.90 -24.86
CA HIS A 461 11.67 -8.50 -24.50
C HIS A 461 12.51 -8.94 -25.71
N ASN A 462 11.85 -9.33 -26.82
CA ASN A 462 12.51 -9.75 -28.07
C ASN A 462 12.98 -8.59 -28.96
N ALA A 463 12.78 -7.33 -28.57
CA ALA A 463 13.24 -6.18 -29.35
C ALA A 463 14.76 -5.96 -29.18
N ASP A 464 15.47 -5.89 -30.29
CA ASP A 464 16.93 -5.66 -30.36
C ASP A 464 17.26 -4.21 -30.76
N ASP A 465 18.56 -3.92 -30.94
CA ASP A 465 19.07 -2.59 -31.28
C ASP A 465 18.49 -2.01 -32.58
N ARG A 466 17.97 -2.85 -33.51
CA ARG A 466 17.32 -2.36 -34.74
C ARG A 466 16.10 -1.50 -34.44
N LEU A 467 15.41 -1.78 -33.33
CA LEU A 467 14.29 -0.95 -32.89
C LEU A 467 14.78 0.43 -32.48
N LEU A 468 15.89 0.52 -31.74
CA LEU A 468 16.48 1.78 -31.29
C LEU A 468 16.99 2.60 -32.48
N ASP A 469 17.62 1.95 -33.46
CA ASP A 469 18.06 2.58 -34.71
C ASP A 469 16.86 3.14 -35.49
N LEU A 470 15.76 2.39 -35.60
CA LEU A 470 14.54 2.89 -36.26
C LEU A 470 13.90 4.08 -35.52
N ILE A 471 13.88 4.05 -34.18
CA ILE A 471 13.40 5.19 -33.40
C ILE A 471 14.30 6.41 -33.67
N HIS A 472 15.62 6.24 -33.71
CA HIS A 472 16.56 7.30 -34.06
C HIS A 472 16.25 7.90 -35.44
N ASP A 473 16.06 7.05 -36.43
CA ASP A 473 15.90 7.46 -37.83
C ASP A 473 14.55 8.11 -38.13
N LYS A 474 13.48 7.56 -37.56
CA LYS A 474 12.10 7.86 -37.98
C LYS A 474 11.37 8.77 -37.02
N CYS A 475 11.61 8.67 -35.71
CA CYS A 475 10.92 9.49 -34.73
C CYS A 475 11.61 10.85 -34.59
N ARG A 476 10.93 11.92 -35.00
CA ARG A 476 11.45 13.30 -34.97
C ARG A 476 10.59 14.27 -34.17
N LEU A 477 9.46 13.81 -33.62
CA LEU A 477 8.47 14.63 -32.91
C LEU A 477 8.15 14.11 -31.50
N LEU A 478 8.89 13.10 -31.01
CA LEU A 478 8.66 12.51 -29.71
C LEU A 478 8.91 13.52 -28.59
N SER A 479 7.95 13.59 -27.68
CA SER A 479 8.09 14.28 -26.39
C SER A 479 8.18 13.30 -25.21
N LYS A 480 7.68 12.08 -25.44
CA LYS A 480 7.62 10.99 -24.47
C LYS A 480 8.06 9.68 -25.12
N LEU A 481 9.11 9.09 -24.57
CA LEU A 481 9.56 7.75 -24.90
C LEU A 481 9.44 6.87 -23.65
N ARG A 482 8.82 5.71 -23.82
CA ARG A 482 8.98 4.59 -22.89
C ARG A 482 9.36 3.36 -23.66
N PHE A 483 10.42 2.71 -23.21
CA PHE A 483 10.82 1.40 -23.67
C PHE A 483 11.34 0.64 -22.45
N SER A 484 10.49 -0.19 -21.86
CA SER A 484 10.75 -0.83 -20.56
C SER A 484 10.51 -2.32 -20.60
N ASP A 485 11.17 -3.04 -19.69
CA ASP A 485 11.13 -4.52 -19.61
C ASP A 485 11.70 -5.17 -20.88
N ASN A 486 12.97 -4.88 -21.18
CA ASN A 486 13.71 -5.43 -22.31
C ASN A 486 15.06 -6.00 -21.86
N ALA A 487 15.46 -7.11 -22.48
CA ALA A 487 16.65 -7.86 -22.09
C ALA A 487 17.60 -8.16 -23.27
N LEU A 488 17.48 -7.44 -24.39
CA LEU A 488 18.27 -7.70 -25.60
C LEU A 488 19.00 -6.46 -26.15
N CYS A 489 18.41 -5.27 -26.05
CA CYS A 489 19.08 -4.05 -26.51
C CYS A 489 20.37 -3.82 -25.72
N SER A 490 21.44 -3.42 -26.40
CA SER A 490 22.74 -3.14 -25.81
C SER A 490 22.88 -1.67 -25.39
N ASP A 491 23.86 -1.37 -24.53
CA ASP A 491 24.21 0.02 -24.20
C ASP A 491 24.62 0.80 -25.46
N ARG A 492 25.27 0.13 -26.43
CA ARG A 492 25.62 0.73 -27.72
C ARG A 492 24.37 1.16 -28.50
N GLY A 493 23.31 0.36 -28.50
CA GLY A 493 22.03 0.73 -29.10
C GLY A 493 21.44 2.00 -28.47
N PHE A 494 21.51 2.13 -27.14
CA PHE A 494 21.07 3.35 -26.46
C PHE A 494 21.97 4.56 -26.75
N VAL A 495 23.29 4.38 -26.83
CA VAL A 495 24.22 5.43 -27.27
C VAL A 495 23.86 5.92 -28.66
N ASN A 496 23.66 5.01 -29.61
CA ASN A 496 23.27 5.33 -30.99
C ASN A 496 21.94 6.08 -31.02
N LEU A 497 20.95 5.64 -30.23
CA LEU A 497 19.66 6.30 -30.14
C LEU A 497 19.79 7.78 -29.76
N PHE A 498 20.56 8.11 -28.72
CA PHE A 498 20.57 9.47 -28.18
C PHE A 498 21.66 10.38 -28.77
N THR A 499 22.66 9.83 -29.46
CA THR A 499 23.75 10.62 -30.04
C THR A 499 23.32 11.26 -31.36
N ASN A 500 23.37 12.58 -31.47
CA ASN A 500 22.99 13.34 -32.69
C ASN A 500 21.58 13.03 -33.20
N TRP A 501 20.68 12.63 -32.31
CA TRP A 501 19.29 12.36 -32.67
C TRP A 501 18.59 13.67 -33.04
N ALA A 502 18.04 13.76 -34.26
CA ALA A 502 17.37 14.99 -34.69
C ALA A 502 15.99 15.23 -34.05
N ASN A 503 15.55 14.32 -33.16
CA ASN A 503 14.36 14.55 -32.35
C ASN A 503 14.64 15.65 -31.31
N PRO A 504 13.70 16.56 -31.02
CA PRO A 504 13.87 17.51 -29.92
C PRO A 504 14.13 16.82 -28.58
N PRO A 505 14.79 17.49 -27.61
CA PRO A 505 14.96 16.98 -26.26
C PRO A 505 13.63 16.47 -25.65
N LEU A 506 13.68 15.27 -25.05
CA LEU A 506 12.50 14.61 -24.50
C LEU A 506 12.06 15.23 -23.18
N ARG A 507 10.76 15.14 -22.87
CA ARG A 507 10.18 15.57 -21.58
C ARG A 507 9.93 14.41 -20.64
N PHE A 508 9.70 13.21 -21.17
CA PHE A 508 9.45 12.01 -20.39
C PHE A 508 10.26 10.85 -20.98
N VAL A 509 11.05 10.19 -20.14
CA VAL A 509 11.79 8.98 -20.49
C VAL A 509 11.57 7.92 -19.42
N ASP A 510 11.25 6.72 -19.85
CA ASP A 510 11.13 5.54 -18.99
C ASP A 510 11.80 4.36 -19.70
N LEU A 511 13.00 4.04 -19.24
CA LEU A 511 13.83 2.93 -19.71
C LEU A 511 13.99 1.86 -18.62
N SER A 512 13.03 1.81 -17.69
CA SER A 512 13.09 0.90 -16.55
C SER A 512 13.16 -0.56 -16.98
N SER A 513 13.90 -1.35 -16.20
CA SER A 513 14.10 -2.78 -16.46
C SER A 513 14.62 -3.08 -17.88
N THR A 514 15.39 -2.16 -18.46
CA THR A 514 16.25 -2.46 -19.62
C THR A 514 17.58 -2.96 -19.09
N ARG A 515 17.75 -4.28 -19.04
CA ARG A 515 18.92 -4.93 -18.41
C ARG A 515 19.07 -6.36 -18.88
N ASP A 516 20.28 -6.88 -18.76
CA ASP A 516 20.48 -8.32 -18.73
C ASP A 516 19.61 -8.98 -17.63
N VAL A 517 19.08 -10.17 -17.89
CA VAL A 517 18.28 -10.98 -16.95
C VAL A 517 19.04 -12.23 -16.49
N ASP A 518 20.28 -12.44 -16.96
CA ASP A 518 21.13 -13.49 -16.42
C ASP A 518 21.50 -13.21 -14.95
N ASN A 519 21.09 -14.13 -14.07
CA ASN A 519 21.39 -14.08 -12.65
C ASN A 519 22.70 -14.82 -12.31
N ALA A 520 23.21 -15.66 -13.21
CA ALA A 520 24.49 -16.35 -13.06
C ALA A 520 25.67 -15.43 -13.37
N ASN A 521 25.45 -14.39 -14.17
CA ASN A 521 26.44 -13.37 -14.49
C ASN A 521 26.02 -11.98 -13.93
N PRO A 522 26.26 -11.70 -12.64
CA PRO A 522 25.79 -10.47 -12.00
C PRO A 522 26.41 -9.20 -12.57
N ASP A 523 27.65 -9.29 -13.07
CA ASP A 523 28.37 -8.18 -13.69
C ASP A 523 27.89 -7.90 -15.13
N GLY A 524 27.13 -8.83 -15.70
CA GLY A 524 26.63 -8.78 -17.07
C GLY A 524 27.68 -9.20 -18.11
N PRO A 525 27.28 -9.36 -19.37
CA PRO A 525 28.19 -9.65 -20.48
C PRO A 525 29.21 -8.52 -20.71
N VAL A 526 30.27 -8.83 -21.45
CA VAL A 526 31.33 -7.87 -21.82
C VAL A 526 30.74 -6.63 -22.51
N GLU A 527 29.81 -6.84 -23.45
CA GLU A 527 28.97 -5.78 -23.98
C GLU A 527 27.72 -5.66 -23.12
N ALA A 528 27.59 -4.57 -22.36
CA ALA A 528 26.48 -4.40 -21.44
C ALA A 528 25.13 -4.45 -22.17
N ILE A 529 24.23 -5.31 -21.68
CA ILE A 529 22.83 -5.38 -22.13
C ILE A 529 21.97 -4.46 -21.25
N GLY A 530 21.11 -3.69 -21.89
CA GLY A 530 20.26 -2.67 -21.32
C GLY A 530 20.90 -1.28 -21.33
N LEU A 531 20.22 -0.32 -20.71
CA LEU A 531 20.78 1.01 -20.49
C LEU A 531 21.92 0.90 -19.47
N ALA A 532 23.15 1.22 -19.88
CA ALA A 532 24.32 1.27 -19.02
C ALA A 532 24.94 2.68 -19.04
N SER A 533 26.22 2.77 -18.68
CA SER A 533 26.89 4.04 -18.40
C SER A 533 26.89 4.99 -19.60
N HIS A 534 27.26 4.53 -20.80
CA HIS A 534 27.41 5.42 -21.95
C HIS A 534 26.04 5.83 -22.50
N GLY A 535 25.08 4.90 -22.56
CA GLY A 535 23.72 5.19 -22.99
C GLY A 535 23.03 6.18 -22.06
N PHE A 536 23.25 6.08 -20.74
CA PHE A 536 22.73 7.03 -19.76
C PHE A 536 23.32 8.44 -19.94
N ILE A 537 24.64 8.55 -20.13
CA ILE A 537 25.30 9.83 -20.41
C ILE A 537 24.76 10.44 -21.72
N ALA A 538 24.65 9.65 -22.79
CA ALA A 538 24.11 10.10 -24.08
C ALA A 538 22.66 10.60 -23.94
N LEU A 539 21.80 9.87 -23.23
CA LEU A 539 20.43 10.28 -22.91
C LEU A 539 20.39 11.64 -22.22
N MET A 540 21.22 11.83 -21.20
CA MET A 540 21.23 13.05 -20.39
C MET A 540 21.81 14.24 -21.16
N ASN A 541 22.80 14.02 -22.03
CA ASN A 541 23.33 15.04 -22.93
C ASN A 541 22.28 15.48 -23.96
N HIS A 542 21.48 14.55 -24.49
CA HIS A 542 20.42 14.85 -25.45
C HIS A 542 19.20 15.53 -24.81
N SER A 543 18.66 14.94 -23.74
CA SER A 543 17.32 15.29 -23.22
C SER A 543 17.32 16.01 -21.88
N GLY A 544 18.43 16.02 -21.14
CA GLY A 544 18.47 16.49 -19.75
C GLY A 544 17.97 17.93 -19.56
N SER A 545 18.16 18.79 -20.55
CA SER A 545 17.75 20.20 -20.51
C SER A 545 16.23 20.42 -20.47
N THR A 546 15.41 19.47 -20.92
CA THR A 546 13.94 19.57 -20.95
C THR A 546 13.22 18.47 -20.17
N LEU A 547 13.97 17.48 -19.70
CA LEU A 547 13.43 16.28 -19.08
C LEU A 547 12.67 16.64 -17.79
N GLN A 548 11.43 16.14 -17.67
CA GLN A 548 10.57 16.36 -16.50
C GLN A 548 10.43 15.09 -15.67
N LYS A 549 10.46 13.93 -16.32
CA LYS A 549 10.36 12.63 -15.68
C LYS A 549 11.34 11.66 -16.29
N LEU A 550 12.16 11.06 -15.44
CA LEU A 550 13.10 10.00 -15.80
C LEU A 550 12.87 8.79 -14.91
N ASN A 551 12.65 7.64 -15.53
CA ASN A 551 12.66 6.35 -14.85
C ASN A 551 13.71 5.45 -15.48
N ILE A 552 14.75 5.12 -14.71
CA ILE A 552 15.83 4.21 -15.08
C ILE A 552 15.91 3.05 -14.10
N SER A 553 14.85 2.79 -13.32
CA SER A 553 14.88 1.77 -12.28
C SER A 553 15.32 0.42 -12.84
N SER A 554 16.18 -0.30 -12.11
CA SER A 554 16.73 -1.60 -12.50
C SER A 554 17.69 -1.57 -13.72
N CYS A 555 18.20 -0.42 -14.15
CA CYS A 555 19.29 -0.34 -15.14
C CYS A 555 20.66 -0.58 -14.45
N ARG A 556 20.90 -1.85 -14.06
CA ARG A 556 21.97 -2.24 -13.11
C ARG A 556 23.41 -1.94 -13.55
N HIS A 557 23.67 -1.75 -14.84
CA HIS A 557 25.02 -1.53 -15.38
C HIS A 557 25.40 -0.04 -15.51
N ILE A 558 24.57 0.88 -15.00
CA ILE A 558 24.96 2.29 -14.84
C ILE A 558 25.92 2.39 -13.66
N SER A 559 27.17 2.78 -13.96
CA SER A 559 28.24 2.90 -12.98
C SER A 559 28.10 4.14 -12.12
N ARG A 560 28.79 4.15 -10.97
CA ARG A 560 28.92 5.34 -10.13
C ARG A 560 29.51 6.53 -10.92
N ALA A 561 30.55 6.29 -11.71
CA ALA A 561 31.22 7.33 -12.48
C ALA A 561 30.25 8.02 -13.46
N ALA A 562 29.35 7.26 -14.10
CA ALA A 562 28.33 7.84 -14.98
C ALA A 562 27.33 8.73 -14.23
N PHE A 563 26.91 8.34 -13.02
CA PHE A 563 26.07 9.20 -12.18
C PHE A 563 26.80 10.49 -11.77
N GLU A 564 28.08 10.40 -11.41
CA GLU A 564 28.89 11.57 -11.04
C GLU A 564 29.08 12.52 -12.23
N GLU A 565 29.31 12.00 -13.44
CA GLU A 565 29.43 12.81 -14.66
C GLU A 565 28.11 13.48 -15.07
N VAL A 566 26.99 12.78 -14.93
CA VAL A 566 25.66 13.33 -15.23
C VAL A 566 25.30 14.40 -14.20
N PHE A 567 25.49 14.15 -12.91
CA PHE A 567 25.11 15.08 -11.83
C PHE A 567 26.31 15.86 -11.28
N GLN A 568 27.29 16.20 -12.13
CA GLN A 568 28.41 17.06 -11.75
C GLN A 568 27.96 18.51 -11.54
N GLU A 569 28.78 19.33 -10.88
CA GLU A 569 28.40 20.66 -10.39
C GLU A 569 28.10 21.66 -11.52
N GLU A 570 28.68 21.48 -12.70
CA GLU A 570 28.48 22.36 -13.86
C GLU A 570 27.20 22.03 -14.64
N LYS A 571 26.56 20.89 -14.36
CA LYS A 571 25.35 20.44 -15.07
C LYS A 571 24.10 20.71 -14.22
N THR A 572 23.11 21.35 -14.84
CA THR A 572 21.81 21.64 -14.22
C THR A 572 20.67 21.11 -15.09
N TYR A 573 19.69 20.47 -14.46
CA TYR A 573 18.49 19.90 -15.06
C TYR A 573 17.25 20.64 -14.56
N PRO A 574 16.91 21.80 -15.16
CA PRO A 574 16.00 22.78 -14.57
C PRO A 574 14.54 22.32 -14.49
N PHE A 575 14.15 21.32 -15.27
CA PHE A 575 12.75 20.88 -15.34
C PHE A 575 12.50 19.49 -14.76
N LEU A 576 13.54 18.78 -14.30
CA LEU A 576 13.41 17.41 -13.81
C LEU A 576 12.67 17.39 -12.48
N GLN A 577 11.47 16.81 -12.48
CA GLN A 577 10.53 16.79 -11.36
C GLN A 577 10.43 15.42 -10.70
N GLU A 578 10.55 14.34 -11.48
CA GLU A 578 10.48 12.97 -10.98
C GLU A 578 11.66 12.16 -11.51
N LEU A 579 12.43 11.56 -10.61
CA LEU A 579 13.53 10.65 -10.94
C LEU A 579 13.36 9.34 -10.17
N ASP A 580 13.35 8.22 -10.88
CA ASP A 580 13.37 6.88 -10.29
C ASP A 580 14.70 6.18 -10.61
N VAL A 581 15.49 5.99 -9.56
CA VAL A 581 16.79 5.31 -9.54
C VAL A 581 16.73 4.03 -8.71
N SER A 582 15.54 3.45 -8.51
CA SER A 582 15.38 2.22 -7.74
C SER A 582 16.25 1.09 -8.31
N PHE A 583 16.75 0.22 -7.42
CA PHE A 583 17.58 -0.94 -7.74
C PHE A 583 18.97 -0.63 -8.33
N HIS A 584 19.47 0.60 -8.20
CA HIS A 584 20.90 0.88 -8.43
C HIS A 584 21.67 0.72 -7.13
N THR A 585 22.49 -0.33 -7.03
CA THR A 585 23.31 -0.63 -5.84
C THR A 585 24.40 0.41 -5.59
N VAL A 586 24.84 1.10 -6.64
CA VAL A 586 25.83 2.19 -6.60
C VAL A 586 25.29 3.47 -5.94
N MET A 587 23.97 3.61 -5.83
CA MET A 587 23.32 4.82 -5.31
C MET A 587 23.51 4.95 -3.81
N ASP A 588 24.13 6.05 -3.38
CA ASP A 588 24.44 6.36 -1.99
C ASP A 588 24.02 7.81 -1.63
N ASP A 589 24.30 8.21 -0.39
CA ASP A 589 23.94 9.54 0.08
C ASP A 589 24.61 10.68 -0.70
N PHE A 590 25.82 10.44 -1.23
CA PHE A 590 26.56 11.43 -2.01
C PHE A 590 25.90 11.67 -3.36
N LEU A 591 25.56 10.60 -4.09
CA LEU A 591 24.91 10.71 -5.39
C LEU A 591 23.50 11.33 -5.28
N ILE A 592 22.73 10.98 -4.25
CA ILE A 592 21.41 11.61 -4.04
C ILE A 592 21.57 13.12 -3.76
N ARG A 593 22.59 13.55 -3.00
CA ARG A 593 22.87 14.98 -2.81
C ARG A 593 23.21 15.67 -4.13
N LYS A 594 24.03 15.05 -4.97
CA LYS A 594 24.36 15.58 -6.32
C LYS A 594 23.11 15.72 -7.18
N ILE A 595 22.21 14.72 -7.19
CA ILE A 595 20.92 14.80 -7.86
C ILE A 595 20.12 16.03 -7.39
N PHE A 596 20.02 16.26 -6.08
CA PHE A 596 19.30 17.42 -5.55
C PHE A 596 19.93 18.76 -5.93
N GLN A 597 21.27 18.83 -5.97
CA GLN A 597 22.00 20.03 -6.37
C GLN A 597 21.80 20.36 -7.86
N SER A 598 21.84 19.35 -8.73
CA SER A 598 21.68 19.54 -10.17
C SER A 598 20.21 19.73 -10.60
N CYS A 599 19.22 19.34 -9.78
CA CYS A 599 17.81 19.32 -10.18
C CYS A 599 16.93 20.25 -9.31
N PRO A 600 16.90 21.57 -9.60
CA PRO A 600 16.20 22.54 -8.74
C PRO A 600 14.67 22.38 -8.72
N ALA A 601 14.07 21.78 -9.76
CA ALA A 601 12.63 21.55 -9.84
C ALA A 601 12.19 20.17 -9.33
N ILE A 602 13.09 19.39 -8.73
CA ILE A 602 12.81 18.02 -8.29
C ILE A 602 11.72 18.01 -7.22
N LYS A 603 10.74 17.12 -7.38
CA LYS A 603 9.63 16.94 -6.43
C LYS A 603 9.62 15.53 -5.85
N LYS A 604 10.10 14.55 -6.61
CA LYS A 604 10.09 13.16 -6.21
C LYS A 604 11.34 12.44 -6.69
N VAL A 605 12.05 11.81 -5.76
CA VAL A 605 13.11 10.84 -6.03
C VAL A 605 12.70 9.50 -5.44
N VAL A 606 12.74 8.46 -6.26
CA VAL A 606 12.45 7.07 -5.84
C VAL A 606 13.75 6.27 -5.89
N ALA A 607 14.11 5.68 -4.77
CA ALA A 607 15.36 4.95 -4.54
C ALA A 607 15.09 3.65 -3.76
N PHE A 608 14.09 2.87 -4.20
CA PHE A 608 13.83 1.57 -3.58
C PHE A 608 15.02 0.62 -3.79
N ALA A 609 15.34 -0.18 -2.77
CA ALA A 609 16.45 -1.13 -2.79
C ALA A 609 17.83 -0.50 -3.06
N CYS A 610 17.98 0.81 -2.89
CA CYS A 610 19.27 1.50 -2.86
C CYS A 610 19.81 1.49 -1.41
N PHE A 611 20.38 0.36 -0.99
CA PHE A 611 20.73 0.09 0.41
C PHE A 611 21.86 0.98 0.99
N ASN A 612 22.55 1.73 0.13
CA ASN A 612 23.57 2.69 0.54
C ASN A 612 23.00 4.11 0.74
N VAL A 613 21.71 4.32 0.45
CA VAL A 613 20.97 5.55 0.78
C VAL A 613 20.42 5.42 2.19
N ARG A 614 21.06 6.11 3.14
CA ARG A 614 20.79 6.01 4.57
C ARG A 614 20.43 7.37 5.17
N ASP A 615 21.36 8.33 5.15
CA ASP A 615 21.25 9.55 5.95
C ASP A 615 21.29 10.80 5.06
N VAL A 616 20.49 10.77 3.98
CA VAL A 616 20.36 11.91 3.06
C VAL A 616 19.52 13.03 3.69
N GLN A 617 20.07 14.24 3.67
CA GLN A 617 19.29 15.45 3.90
C GLN A 617 18.44 15.78 2.66
N VAL A 618 17.13 15.60 2.79
CA VAL A 618 16.17 15.83 1.70
C VAL A 618 15.76 17.30 1.70
N PRO A 619 15.87 18.02 0.56
CA PRO A 619 15.41 19.39 0.46
C PRO A 619 13.92 19.56 0.77
N VAL A 620 13.57 20.76 1.22
CA VAL A 620 12.19 21.15 1.48
C VAL A 620 11.31 20.93 0.25
N GLY A 621 10.18 20.24 0.43
CA GLY A 621 9.20 19.99 -0.63
C GLY A 621 9.51 18.79 -1.54
N VAL A 622 10.61 18.06 -1.30
CA VAL A 622 11.02 16.91 -2.11
C VAL A 622 10.65 15.60 -1.41
N ALA A 623 9.97 14.70 -2.12
CA ALA A 623 9.65 13.36 -1.65
C ALA A 623 10.76 12.37 -2.01
N LEU A 624 11.53 11.91 -1.02
CA LEU A 624 12.43 10.75 -1.17
C LEU A 624 11.69 9.47 -0.74
N VAL A 625 11.50 8.54 -1.67
CA VAL A 625 10.77 7.29 -1.46
C VAL A 625 11.73 6.11 -1.56
N GLY A 626 11.67 5.17 -0.60
CA GLY A 626 12.35 3.87 -0.71
C GLY A 626 13.73 3.75 -0.05
N GLY A 627 14.29 4.82 0.53
CA GLY A 627 15.53 4.75 1.33
C GLY A 627 15.34 4.00 2.65
N LEU A 628 16.35 3.22 3.07
CA LEU A 628 16.29 2.31 4.23
C LEU A 628 15.90 3.01 5.54
N THR A 629 16.37 4.24 5.74
CA THR A 629 16.17 5.07 6.94
C THR A 629 15.39 6.36 6.66
N ALA A 630 14.71 6.45 5.50
CA ALA A 630 13.84 7.58 5.15
C ALA A 630 12.58 7.71 6.05
N GLN A 631 12.56 7.04 7.20
CA GLN A 631 11.59 7.21 8.28
C GLN A 631 11.80 8.51 9.07
N HIS A 632 12.97 9.15 8.95
CA HIS A 632 13.31 10.43 9.61
C HIS A 632 13.22 11.66 8.69
N SER A 633 12.54 11.59 7.55
CA SER A 633 12.33 12.74 6.65
C SER A 633 11.41 13.84 7.23
N ILE A 634 11.21 13.87 8.55
CA ILE A 634 10.70 15.03 9.29
C ILE A 634 11.93 15.77 9.83
N VAL A 635 12.32 16.81 9.09
CA VAL A 635 13.35 17.83 9.33
C VAL A 635 13.87 17.92 10.78
N ILE A 636 15.20 17.85 10.92
CA ILE A 636 15.93 18.50 12.03
C ILE A 636 16.20 19.95 11.59
N GLU A 637 15.79 20.89 12.42
CA GLU A 637 15.95 22.34 12.23
C GLU A 637 17.37 22.71 11.81
N GLY A 638 17.51 23.47 10.72
CA GLY A 638 18.74 24.19 10.42
C GLY A 638 18.77 25.53 11.18
N PRO A 639 19.95 26.03 11.59
CA PRO A 639 20.04 27.28 12.34
C PRO A 639 19.66 28.46 11.46
N ALA A 640 18.82 29.35 12.00
CA ALA A 640 18.57 30.66 11.43
C ALA A 640 19.91 31.41 11.32
N SER A 641 20.28 31.80 10.10
CA SER A 641 21.31 32.82 9.88
C SER A 641 20.61 34.06 9.32
N GLY A 642 20.92 35.19 9.95
CA GLY A 642 20.34 36.51 9.71
C GLY A 642 20.93 37.25 8.51
#